data_AF-A0A6C0HLX3-F1
#
_entry.id   AF-A0A6C0HLX3-F1
#
_cell.length_a   1.000
_cell.length_b   1.000
_cell.length_c   1.000
_cell.angle_alpha   90.00
_cell.angle_beta   90.00
_cell.angle_gamma   90.00
#
_symmetry.space_group_name_H-M   'P 1'
#
loop_
_entity.id
_entity.type
_entity.pdbx_description
1 polymer ?
#
loop_
_entity_poly.entity_id
_entity_poly.type
_entity_poly.pdbx_seq_one_letter_code
_entity_poly.pdbx_strand_id
1 'polypeptide(L)'
;MQAPPQQAFRLHLPAIPHTLTHDDYSHCAFTGKVLRFSSMMRSRGFEVIHYGTEGSKSGATRDVQLFTTQEWKDLRVKSIRHLKPTEFKTDEEAQAYLDNPKTFFGELANWCTPLYEEFNRRFKAELAKNYKKPDLVCIALGKSYDAALNDMDVIPIETGIGYNGSCKNFRIFESHTWMARTIGVEDKDPNNYWFVIPNFFNVLEFPYSPTPPIPTIGFMARIGNCKGCNIIVEIARRMPHARFVLCGQGDPSPYTVVPNVVYKAPIHGAERGRFLGSLTAFLAPTKYLEPFGTAMVEAQLCGTPVIASDWGAMSETIENFKTGVRCHTLQDYVAAVQMALDGKFDRAYVRKRAVEKYNMYTLAKHYEYVFKSVVDIHNGRGGWYSKDSYLALTDGTVRSPAYPGKIHLCIAYFGKAFPNYFQFYLDSLAINSDILVVHLYTNISLDGYDCPANLAVEQMTFEELNQKMCDFFLCEFGAIVETPLLETFPYKLCEFKVAYHDIFNLRISEDDYFGWGDIDVIYGKISNFIDLSRNYDRIGYNRAHFMALRNTQAYRKLYKTAAPDALDIFRNNTWYSGYDEGKFAEALPKNDHAFPMWDYMSDVIPEEWNKRWLPAGSTATFYDTYDMTKDIRHLHYTPEGLVVTYVDGETREVAYAHLQKRKFPTPSPTCRGDFYMTRDRIHGGAATKKRVTVLTYCTGYRYEVYRRFVGTLYDTGFSGDVVIVVNAADEDKMVRLRAEYPNVHYHVDMLDNPRQCQQKRYFIFKELIETLKTDYVLLCDSRDLYFQKNIEDYDTGDADLIYFLEDMKIKDCPHNRKWLQDIETCMGREIIPGIGENFISCSGTTYGTPKGIREYLAAMCVIMTRMVKTDYAGIDQGVHNFLLYDLQLLTSGDDLNIKALTNGDGFVNTLQYGYKFMNGKSEIVTSNAVTSYIVHQWDRLPDYMRERIYPKYDFKSGL
;
A
#
# COMPACT_ATOMS: atom_id res chain seq x y z
N MET A 1 2.24 2.27 13.17
CA MET A 1 2.77 1.13 12.41
C MET A 1 1.62 0.28 11.88
N GLN A 2 1.33 0.33 10.57
CA GLN A 2 0.54 -0.74 9.95
C GLN A 2 1.39 -2.02 9.94
N ALA A 3 0.78 -3.16 10.29
CA ALA A 3 1.49 -4.43 10.34
C ALA A 3 2.08 -4.78 8.96
N PRO A 4 3.34 -5.26 8.88
CA PRO A 4 3.93 -5.71 7.63
C PRO A 4 3.02 -6.76 6.98
N PRO A 5 2.73 -6.69 5.67
CA PRO A 5 1.66 -7.51 5.12
C PRO A 5 2.00 -9.01 5.22
N GLN A 6 0.98 -9.79 5.57
CA GLN A 6 1.13 -11.15 6.03
C GLN A 6 1.76 -12.04 4.95
N GLN A 7 2.75 -12.84 5.33
CA GLN A 7 3.37 -13.84 4.44
C GLN A 7 2.41 -15.00 4.18
N ALA A 8 2.51 -15.62 3.01
CA ALA A 8 1.60 -16.69 2.56
C ALA A 8 1.72 -18.00 3.36
N PHE A 9 2.76 -18.13 4.19
CA PHE A 9 2.99 -19.27 5.07
C PHE A 9 3.45 -18.79 6.45
N ARG A 10 3.32 -19.67 7.43
CA ARG A 10 3.52 -19.38 8.85
C ARG A 10 4.74 -20.11 9.40
N LEU A 11 5.23 -19.63 10.54
CA LEU A 11 6.39 -20.19 11.23
C LEU A 11 5.96 -20.79 12.57
N HIS A 12 6.25 -22.07 12.79
CA HIS A 12 6.01 -22.78 14.04
C HIS A 12 7.30 -22.85 14.84
N LEU A 13 7.32 -22.24 16.02
CA LEU A 13 8.51 -22.08 16.85
C LEU A 13 8.32 -22.79 18.21
N PRO A 14 8.80 -24.03 18.40
CA PRO A 14 8.82 -24.64 19.72
C PRO A 14 9.79 -23.93 20.67
N ALA A 15 9.37 -23.79 21.93
CA ALA A 15 10.22 -23.30 23.01
C ALA A 15 11.37 -24.26 23.32
N ILE A 16 12.31 -23.79 24.14
CA ILE A 16 13.38 -24.60 24.72
C ILE A 16 12.88 -25.22 26.04
N PRO A 17 12.61 -26.54 26.12
CA PRO A 17 11.82 -27.10 27.22
C PRO A 17 12.41 -26.87 28.62
N HIS A 18 13.74 -26.86 28.77
CA HIS A 18 14.39 -26.72 30.08
C HIS A 18 14.43 -25.29 30.63
N THR A 19 13.96 -24.29 29.87
CA THR A 19 13.88 -22.88 30.28
C THR A 19 12.53 -22.29 29.94
N LEU A 20 12.16 -21.19 30.60
CA LEU A 20 11.04 -20.37 30.15
C LEU A 20 11.51 -19.41 29.05
N THR A 21 10.72 -19.20 27.99
CA THR A 21 11.00 -18.16 26.98
C THR A 21 10.75 -16.77 27.59
N HIS A 22 11.68 -16.30 28.43
CA HIS A 22 11.60 -15.06 29.19
C HIS A 22 13.01 -14.46 29.37
N ASP A 23 13.10 -13.15 29.62
CA ASP A 23 14.37 -12.42 29.77
C ASP A 23 15.28 -12.95 30.88
N ASP A 24 14.71 -13.55 31.94
CA ASP A 24 15.48 -14.16 33.04
C ASP A 24 16.38 -15.29 32.54
N TYR A 25 15.96 -15.97 31.46
CA TYR A 25 16.69 -17.06 30.81
C TYR A 25 17.40 -16.62 29.52
N SER A 26 17.46 -15.31 29.22
CA SER A 26 18.15 -14.75 28.03
C SER A 26 19.64 -15.11 27.93
N HIS A 27 20.25 -15.51 29.05
CA HIS A 27 21.63 -15.99 29.12
C HIS A 27 21.81 -17.41 28.55
N CYS A 28 20.74 -18.20 28.42
CA CYS A 28 20.74 -19.43 27.64
C CYS A 28 20.76 -19.07 26.15
N ALA A 29 21.77 -19.57 25.42
CA ALA A 29 21.97 -19.22 24.02
C ALA A 29 20.76 -19.57 23.13
N PHE A 30 20.06 -20.67 23.43
CA PHE A 30 18.89 -21.11 22.65
C PHE A 30 17.63 -20.33 23.02
N THR A 31 17.40 -20.12 24.31
CA THR A 31 16.25 -19.35 24.80
C THR A 31 16.33 -17.90 24.30
N GLY A 32 17.52 -17.30 24.32
CA GLY A 32 17.76 -15.97 23.75
C GLY A 32 17.48 -15.90 22.25
N LYS A 33 17.68 -16.98 21.48
CA LYS A 33 17.29 -17.04 20.07
C LYS A 33 15.78 -17.07 19.92
N VAL A 34 15.12 -18.02 20.59
CA VAL A 34 13.66 -18.18 20.54
C VAL A 34 12.94 -16.89 20.95
N LEU A 35 13.46 -16.22 21.99
CA LEU A 35 12.95 -14.95 22.49
C LEU A 35 12.97 -13.82 21.44
N ARG A 36 14.02 -13.78 20.59
CA ARG A 36 14.20 -12.73 19.57
C ARG A 36 13.64 -13.11 18.20
N PHE A 37 13.55 -14.41 17.91
CA PHE A 37 13.17 -14.93 16.60
C PHE A 37 11.77 -14.46 16.18
N SER A 38 10.79 -14.52 17.08
CA SER A 38 9.42 -14.16 16.72
C SER A 38 9.30 -12.70 16.31
N SER A 39 9.84 -11.78 17.11
CA SER A 39 9.85 -10.34 16.80
C SER A 39 10.62 -10.04 15.51
N MET A 40 11.76 -10.72 15.31
CA MET A 40 12.56 -10.61 14.08
C MET A 40 11.76 -11.02 12.84
N MET A 41 11.05 -12.15 12.87
CA MET A 41 10.32 -12.62 11.69
C MET A 41 8.99 -11.89 11.50
N ARG A 42 8.32 -11.47 12.58
CA ARG A 42 7.12 -10.64 12.49
C ARG A 42 7.39 -9.29 11.83
N SER A 43 8.59 -8.71 11.99
CA SER A 43 8.96 -7.48 11.27
C SER A 43 9.03 -7.66 9.75
N ARG A 44 9.01 -8.91 9.25
CA ARG A 44 8.94 -9.27 7.83
C ARG A 44 7.55 -9.77 7.41
N GLY A 45 6.54 -9.64 8.26
CA GLY A 45 5.16 -10.03 7.97
C GLY A 45 4.85 -11.51 8.23
N PHE A 46 5.76 -12.28 8.84
CA PHE A 46 5.46 -13.66 9.19
C PHE A 46 4.50 -13.74 10.38
N GLU A 47 3.50 -14.60 10.27
CA GLU A 47 2.79 -15.09 11.44
C GLU A 47 3.66 -16.15 12.12
N VAL A 48 3.93 -15.94 13.42
CA VAL A 48 4.73 -16.87 14.23
C VAL A 48 3.85 -17.46 15.32
N ILE A 49 3.79 -18.78 15.39
CA ILE A 49 3.10 -19.53 16.45
C ILE A 49 4.17 -20.15 17.34
N HIS A 50 4.26 -19.67 18.58
CA HIS A 50 5.19 -20.19 19.57
C HIS A 50 4.52 -21.25 20.45
N TYR A 51 5.24 -22.33 20.78
CA TYR A 51 4.74 -23.42 21.61
C TYR A 51 5.59 -23.55 22.88
N GLY A 52 5.08 -23.09 24.02
CA GLY A 52 5.88 -22.96 25.23
C GLY A 52 5.11 -23.17 26.53
N THR A 53 5.76 -22.86 27.63
CA THR A 53 5.17 -22.91 28.98
C THR A 53 4.45 -21.59 29.29
N GLU A 54 3.43 -21.65 30.14
CA GLU A 54 2.81 -20.48 30.77
C GLU A 54 3.85 -19.46 31.24
N GLY A 55 3.58 -18.16 31.00
CA GLY A 55 4.51 -17.08 31.36
C GLY A 55 5.60 -16.80 30.32
N SER A 56 5.62 -17.52 29.19
CA SER A 56 6.49 -17.19 28.05
C SER A 56 6.15 -15.81 27.47
N LYS A 57 7.18 -15.03 27.14
CA LYS A 57 7.09 -13.73 26.45
C LYS A 57 7.85 -13.79 25.13
N SER A 58 7.39 -14.64 24.22
CA SER A 58 8.09 -14.96 22.97
C SER A 58 8.04 -13.85 21.91
N GLY A 59 7.12 -12.90 22.05
CA GLY A 59 6.82 -11.91 21.01
C GLY A 59 6.14 -12.50 19.77
N ALA A 60 5.63 -13.74 19.84
CA ALA A 60 4.92 -14.40 18.74
C ALA A 60 3.57 -13.76 18.43
N THR A 61 3.00 -14.09 17.26
CA THR A 61 1.62 -13.72 16.93
C THR A 61 0.64 -14.45 17.84
N ARG A 62 0.98 -15.68 18.21
CA ARG A 62 0.23 -16.49 19.16
C ARG A 62 1.16 -17.39 19.98
N ASP A 63 0.93 -17.44 21.28
CA ASP A 63 1.55 -18.38 22.21
C ASP A 63 0.59 -19.52 22.52
N VAL A 64 1.00 -20.76 22.22
CA VAL A 64 0.31 -21.99 22.58
C VAL A 64 0.96 -22.54 23.84
N GLN A 65 0.16 -22.59 24.91
CA GLN A 65 0.61 -23.09 26.22
C GLN A 65 0.57 -24.62 26.26
N LEU A 66 1.74 -25.25 26.38
CA LEU A 66 1.88 -26.69 26.55
C LEU A 66 1.85 -27.12 28.02
N PHE A 67 2.31 -26.26 28.93
CA PHE A 67 2.41 -26.52 30.36
C PHE A 67 1.94 -25.31 31.18
N THR A 68 1.34 -25.57 32.33
CA THR A 68 1.32 -24.58 33.43
C THR A 68 2.72 -24.40 34.02
N THR A 69 2.94 -23.29 34.71
CA THR A 69 4.22 -22.99 35.37
C THR A 69 4.57 -24.07 36.40
N GLN A 70 3.57 -24.60 37.12
CA GLN A 70 3.77 -25.62 38.13
C GLN A 70 4.13 -26.98 37.51
N GLU A 71 3.38 -27.45 36.50
CA GLU A 71 3.71 -28.70 35.79
C GLU A 71 5.13 -28.66 35.23
N TRP A 72 5.55 -27.53 34.69
CA TRP A 72 6.89 -27.35 34.16
C TRP A 72 7.98 -27.46 35.23
N LYS A 73 7.77 -26.88 36.43
CA LYS A 73 8.68 -27.04 37.57
C LYS A 73 8.77 -28.50 38.01
N ASP A 74 7.63 -29.17 38.15
CA ASP A 74 7.57 -30.57 38.58
C ASP A 74 8.29 -31.50 37.57
N LEU A 75 8.12 -31.25 36.27
CA LEU A 75 8.83 -31.99 35.21
C LEU A 75 10.34 -31.73 35.23
N ARG A 76 10.79 -30.52 35.58
CA ARG A 76 12.22 -30.21 35.76
C ARG A 76 12.80 -30.96 36.95
N VAL A 77 12.10 -31.03 38.07
CA VAL A 77 12.49 -31.82 39.25
C VAL A 77 12.61 -33.30 38.89
N LYS A 78 11.59 -33.87 38.24
CA LYS A 78 11.64 -35.27 37.76
C LYS A 78 12.82 -35.51 36.82
N SER A 79 13.10 -34.55 35.94
CA SER A 79 14.17 -34.66 34.95
C SER A 79 15.56 -34.59 35.59
N ILE A 80 15.80 -33.68 36.54
CA ILE A 80 17.11 -33.61 37.19
C ILE A 80 17.37 -34.85 38.06
N ARG A 81 16.33 -35.38 38.72
CA ARG A 81 16.41 -36.64 39.47
C ARG A 81 16.65 -37.84 38.55
N HIS A 82 16.04 -37.86 37.36
CA HIS A 82 16.31 -38.89 36.35
C HIS A 82 17.77 -38.88 35.89
N LEU A 83 18.34 -37.69 35.69
CA LEU A 83 19.74 -37.54 35.28
C LEU A 83 20.73 -37.83 36.41
N LYS A 84 20.36 -37.52 37.65
CA LYS A 84 21.21 -37.60 38.84
C LYS A 84 20.52 -38.36 39.97
N PRO A 85 20.21 -39.66 39.77
CA PRO A 85 19.38 -40.43 40.71
C PRO A 85 20.05 -40.64 42.08
N THR A 86 21.37 -40.50 42.15
CA THR A 86 22.16 -40.66 43.38
C THR A 86 22.45 -39.34 44.09
N GLU A 87 22.31 -38.19 43.43
CA GLU A 87 22.62 -36.87 44.03
C GLU A 87 21.42 -36.25 44.75
N PHE A 88 20.20 -36.49 44.26
CA PHE A 88 18.97 -35.90 44.80
C PHE A 88 18.02 -36.97 45.34
N LYS A 89 17.88 -37.04 46.67
CA LYS A 89 17.05 -38.05 47.34
C LYS A 89 15.59 -37.62 47.42
N THR A 90 15.32 -36.33 47.53
CA THR A 90 13.96 -35.77 47.60
C THR A 90 13.69 -34.75 46.49
N ASP A 91 12.41 -34.45 46.25
CA ASP A 91 12.01 -33.43 45.27
C ASP A 91 12.39 -32.01 45.74
N GLU A 92 12.39 -31.77 47.05
CA GLU A 92 12.79 -30.48 47.64
C GLU A 92 14.28 -30.20 47.43
N GLU A 93 15.15 -31.21 47.56
CA GLU A 93 16.59 -31.07 47.29
C GLU A 93 16.84 -30.71 45.81
N ALA A 94 16.15 -31.40 44.90
CA ALA A 94 16.22 -31.14 43.47
C ALA A 94 15.66 -29.75 43.10
N GLN A 95 14.55 -29.33 43.71
CA GLN A 95 13.95 -28.02 43.49
C GLN A 95 14.88 -26.90 43.99
N ALA A 96 15.45 -27.03 45.20
CA ALA A 96 16.40 -26.08 45.75
C ALA A 96 17.67 -25.94 44.88
N TYR A 97 18.13 -27.04 44.28
CA TYR A 97 19.23 -27.02 43.32
C TYR A 97 18.89 -26.22 42.05
N LEU A 98 17.68 -26.40 41.52
CA LEU A 98 17.20 -25.73 40.30
C LEU A 98 16.86 -24.24 40.51
N ASP A 99 16.49 -23.85 41.72
CA ASP A 99 16.18 -22.45 42.09
C ASP A 99 17.44 -21.64 42.42
N ASN A 100 18.59 -22.28 42.60
CA ASN A 100 19.84 -21.59 42.87
C ASN A 100 20.35 -20.87 41.60
N PRO A 101 20.45 -19.53 41.59
CA PRO A 101 20.82 -18.75 40.40
C PRO A 101 22.28 -18.98 39.94
N LYS A 102 23.12 -19.58 40.78
CA LYS A 102 24.50 -19.96 40.44
C LYS A 102 24.58 -21.30 39.72
N THR A 103 23.52 -22.11 39.77
CA THR A 103 23.46 -23.44 39.15
C THR A 103 23.38 -23.32 37.63
N PHE A 104 24.20 -24.10 36.94
CA PHE A 104 24.10 -24.26 35.48
C PHE A 104 23.07 -25.36 35.16
N PHE A 105 21.88 -24.97 34.71
CA PHE A 105 20.79 -25.90 34.40
C PHE A 105 20.86 -26.50 32.98
N GLY A 106 21.96 -26.32 32.24
CA GLY A 106 22.11 -26.87 30.89
C GLY A 106 22.10 -28.40 30.82
N GLU A 107 22.29 -29.10 31.94
CA GLU A 107 22.13 -30.56 32.03
C GLU A 107 20.70 -31.02 31.72
N LEU A 108 19.70 -30.17 32.00
CA LEU A 108 18.31 -30.42 31.65
C LEU A 108 18.06 -30.38 30.13
N ALA A 109 19.00 -29.89 29.32
CA ALA A 109 18.91 -29.89 27.86
C ALA A 109 19.17 -31.28 27.27
N ASN A 110 18.42 -32.28 27.74
CA ASN A 110 18.57 -33.68 27.40
C ASN A 110 17.23 -34.27 26.94
N TRP A 111 17.18 -34.73 25.69
CA TRP A 111 15.96 -35.22 25.05
C TRP A 111 15.44 -36.55 25.61
N CYS A 112 16.23 -37.26 26.41
CA CYS A 112 15.82 -38.49 27.11
C CYS A 112 15.16 -38.22 28.48
N THR A 113 14.91 -36.95 28.84
CA THR A 113 14.31 -36.62 30.13
C THR A 113 12.78 -36.58 30.06
N PRO A 114 12.08 -36.87 31.18
CA PRO A 114 10.62 -36.76 31.25
C PRO A 114 10.05 -35.43 30.76
N LEU A 115 10.76 -34.32 30.99
CA LEU A 115 10.37 -33.00 30.50
C LEU A 115 10.34 -32.93 28.97
N TYR A 116 11.35 -33.45 28.29
CA TYR A 116 11.43 -33.43 26.82
C TYR A 116 10.48 -34.44 26.18
N GLU A 117 10.29 -35.61 26.78
CA GLU A 117 9.31 -36.60 26.34
C GLU A 117 7.90 -36.02 26.35
N GLU A 118 7.50 -35.44 27.49
CA GLU A 118 6.17 -34.86 27.64
C GLU A 118 6.00 -33.59 26.77
N PHE A 119 7.05 -32.75 26.65
CA PHE A 119 7.02 -31.60 25.75
C PHE A 119 6.77 -32.04 24.32
N ASN A 120 7.51 -33.04 23.81
CA ASN A 120 7.34 -33.53 22.44
C ASN A 120 5.95 -34.12 22.21
N ARG A 121 5.41 -34.85 23.18
CA ARG A 121 4.05 -35.41 23.10
C ARG A 121 2.99 -34.32 22.95
N ARG A 122 3.04 -33.28 23.80
CA ARG A 122 2.09 -32.16 23.76
C ARG A 122 2.31 -31.27 22.54
N PHE A 123 3.57 -30.99 22.20
CA PHE A 123 3.94 -30.21 21.02
C PHE A 123 3.46 -30.87 19.72
N LYS A 124 3.63 -32.19 19.55
CA LYS A 124 3.11 -32.94 18.40
C LYS A 124 1.61 -32.77 18.25
N ALA A 125 0.87 -32.93 19.35
CA ALA A 125 -0.59 -32.80 19.36
C ALA A 125 -1.06 -31.38 18.99
N GLU A 126 -0.42 -30.35 19.55
CA GLU A 126 -0.77 -28.96 19.24
C GLU A 126 -0.28 -28.52 17.85
N LEU A 127 0.88 -29.00 17.40
CA LEU A 127 1.38 -28.72 16.06
C LEU A 127 0.42 -29.27 15.00
N ALA A 128 -0.07 -30.51 15.15
CA ALA A 128 -1.01 -31.13 14.23
C ALA A 128 -2.31 -30.33 14.04
N LYS A 129 -2.81 -29.66 15.09
CA LYS A 129 -4.00 -28.81 15.01
C LYS A 129 -3.77 -27.51 14.25
N ASN A 130 -2.53 -27.02 14.26
CA ASN A 130 -2.20 -25.66 13.85
C ASN A 130 -1.43 -25.59 12.54
N TYR A 131 -0.76 -26.67 12.13
CA TYR A 131 0.08 -26.74 10.94
C TYR A 131 -0.73 -26.78 9.64
N LYS A 132 -0.28 -26.04 8.62
CA LYS A 132 -0.77 -26.16 7.24
C LYS A 132 0.41 -26.18 6.29
N LYS A 133 0.50 -27.15 5.40
CA LYS A 133 1.59 -27.17 4.40
C LYS A 133 1.41 -25.98 3.43
N PRO A 134 2.45 -25.19 3.09
CA PRO A 134 3.88 -25.41 3.35
C PRO A 134 4.47 -24.58 4.50
N ASP A 135 3.82 -24.49 5.66
CA ASP A 135 4.38 -23.84 6.86
C ASP A 135 5.71 -24.51 7.28
N LEU A 136 6.57 -23.72 7.95
CA LEU A 136 7.88 -24.18 8.42
C LEU A 136 7.87 -24.42 9.93
N VAL A 137 8.54 -25.48 10.37
CA VAL A 137 8.79 -25.76 11.79
C VAL A 137 10.23 -25.38 12.12
N CYS A 138 10.39 -24.23 12.75
CA CYS A 138 11.67 -23.57 13.03
C CYS A 138 12.26 -24.06 14.36
N ILE A 139 13.22 -24.97 14.32
CA ILE A 139 13.80 -25.59 15.53
C ILE A 139 15.20 -25.05 15.84
N ALA A 140 15.45 -24.73 17.11
CA ALA A 140 16.76 -24.25 17.57
C ALA A 140 17.68 -25.37 18.12
N LEU A 141 17.14 -26.58 18.31
CA LEU A 141 17.83 -27.78 18.80
C LEU A 141 17.38 -29.00 18.00
N GLY A 142 18.19 -29.50 17.07
CA GLY A 142 17.82 -30.56 16.12
C GLY A 142 17.15 -31.79 16.74
N LYS A 143 17.94 -32.68 17.35
CA LYS A 143 17.46 -33.95 17.94
C LYS A 143 16.40 -33.80 19.03
N SER A 144 16.31 -32.62 19.65
CA SER A 144 15.40 -32.37 20.77
C SER A 144 13.91 -32.49 20.40
N TYR A 145 13.57 -32.37 19.11
CA TYR A 145 12.18 -32.38 18.64
C TYR A 145 11.84 -33.60 17.76
N ASP A 146 12.78 -34.55 17.60
CA ASP A 146 12.62 -35.69 16.69
C ASP A 146 11.41 -36.56 17.03
N ALA A 147 11.16 -36.80 18.33
CA ALA A 147 10.03 -37.58 18.81
C ALA A 147 8.66 -36.95 18.43
N ALA A 148 8.60 -35.62 18.28
CA ALA A 148 7.41 -34.96 17.78
C ALA A 148 7.32 -35.02 16.25
N LEU A 149 8.43 -34.75 15.55
CA LEU A 149 8.41 -34.37 14.13
C LEU A 149 8.62 -35.52 13.14
N ASN A 150 9.33 -36.59 13.50
CA ASN A 150 9.79 -37.60 12.52
C ASN A 150 8.64 -38.34 11.81
N ASP A 151 7.47 -38.49 12.45
CA ASP A 151 6.30 -39.15 11.85
C ASP A 151 5.25 -38.16 11.30
N MET A 152 5.60 -36.88 11.16
CA MET A 152 4.69 -35.86 10.65
C MET A 152 5.10 -35.40 9.24
N ASP A 153 4.12 -35.18 8.36
CA ASP A 153 4.35 -34.50 7.07
C ASP A 153 4.46 -32.99 7.29
N VAL A 154 5.61 -32.58 7.84
CA VAL A 154 5.95 -31.18 8.13
C VAL A 154 7.30 -30.84 7.50
N ILE A 155 7.61 -29.54 7.42
CA ILE A 155 8.87 -29.04 6.87
C ILE A 155 9.74 -28.48 8.01
N PRO A 156 10.58 -29.30 8.66
CA PRO A 156 11.44 -28.85 9.75
C PRO A 156 12.71 -28.17 9.22
N ILE A 157 13.07 -27.04 9.82
CA ILE A 157 14.31 -26.32 9.53
C ILE A 157 15.04 -25.95 10.82
N GLU A 158 16.34 -26.21 10.86
CA GLU A 158 17.19 -25.83 12.00
C GLU A 158 17.64 -24.38 11.85
N THR A 159 17.19 -23.48 12.73
CA THR A 159 17.30 -22.02 12.56
C THR A 159 18.45 -21.36 13.34
N GLY A 160 19.58 -22.06 13.48
CA GLY A 160 20.77 -21.54 14.16
C GLY A 160 21.56 -22.63 14.88
N ILE A 161 22.22 -23.49 14.12
CA ILE A 161 22.99 -24.63 14.58
C ILE A 161 24.32 -24.14 15.16
N GLY A 162 24.49 -24.35 16.48
CA GLY A 162 25.74 -24.09 17.20
C GLY A 162 26.19 -25.24 18.12
N TYR A 163 25.55 -26.40 18.03
CA TYR A 163 25.90 -27.57 18.84
C TYR A 163 25.83 -28.83 17.98
N ASN A 164 26.39 -29.93 18.48
CA ASN A 164 26.32 -31.22 17.81
C ASN A 164 24.88 -31.75 17.78
N GLY A 165 24.59 -32.64 16.82
CA GLY A 165 23.27 -33.28 16.72
C GLY A 165 22.30 -32.58 15.77
N SER A 166 22.80 -31.72 14.87
CA SER A 166 22.04 -31.33 13.69
C SER A 166 21.76 -32.56 12.81
N CYS A 167 20.55 -32.63 12.26
CA CYS A 167 20.10 -33.83 11.55
C CYS A 167 19.06 -33.56 10.47
N LYS A 168 18.51 -32.35 10.34
CA LYS A 168 17.46 -32.06 9.35
C LYS A 168 18.03 -31.78 7.97
N ASN A 169 17.19 -31.83 6.95
CA ASN A 169 17.59 -31.56 5.57
C ASN A 169 17.91 -30.07 5.36
N PHE A 170 17.15 -29.19 6.01
CA PHE A 170 17.30 -27.74 5.95
C PHE A 170 18.01 -27.23 7.21
N ARG A 171 19.17 -26.60 7.01
CA ARG A 171 20.11 -26.26 8.09
C ARG A 171 20.59 -24.82 7.95
N ILE A 172 20.55 -24.08 9.05
CA ILE A 172 21.14 -22.75 9.15
C ILE A 172 22.21 -22.80 10.23
N PHE A 173 23.47 -22.73 9.82
CA PHE A 173 24.65 -22.72 10.71
C PHE A 173 25.00 -21.29 11.13
N GLU A 174 25.50 -21.12 12.35
CA GLU A 174 25.86 -19.79 12.86
C GLU A 174 27.19 -19.25 12.33
N SER A 175 28.02 -20.12 11.74
CA SER A 175 29.32 -19.75 11.16
C SER A 175 29.74 -20.76 10.10
N HIS A 176 30.56 -20.31 9.16
CA HIS A 176 31.16 -21.18 8.15
C HIS A 176 32.06 -22.22 8.80
N THR A 177 32.76 -21.84 9.87
CA THR A 177 33.61 -22.74 10.64
C THR A 177 32.81 -23.90 11.24
N TRP A 178 31.62 -23.62 11.79
CA TRP A 178 30.76 -24.67 12.35
C TRP A 178 30.15 -25.56 11.28
N MET A 179 29.76 -24.99 10.14
CA MET A 179 29.30 -25.77 8.98
C MET A 179 30.39 -26.71 8.46
N ALA A 180 31.61 -26.20 8.22
CA ALA A 180 32.74 -27.00 7.74
C ALA A 180 33.12 -28.13 8.70
N ARG A 181 33.13 -27.85 10.01
CA ARG A 181 33.32 -28.89 11.03
C ARG A 181 32.23 -29.96 10.94
N THR A 182 30.97 -29.55 10.82
CA THR A 182 29.84 -30.48 10.79
C THR A 182 29.90 -31.39 9.57
N ILE A 183 30.19 -30.83 8.39
CA ILE A 183 30.45 -31.57 7.15
C ILE A 183 31.53 -32.64 7.37
N GLY A 184 32.67 -32.26 7.94
CA GLY A 184 33.78 -33.18 8.18
C GLY A 184 33.51 -34.24 9.25
N VAL A 185 32.74 -33.92 10.29
CA VAL A 185 32.38 -34.88 11.37
C VAL A 185 31.27 -35.84 10.92
N GLU A 186 30.31 -35.36 10.15
CA GLU A 186 29.21 -36.19 9.63
C GLU A 186 29.60 -37.02 8.40
N ASP A 187 30.77 -36.76 7.80
CA ASP A 187 31.24 -37.38 6.55
C ASP A 187 30.19 -37.29 5.43
N LYS A 188 29.74 -36.06 5.16
CA LYS A 188 28.69 -35.76 4.18
C LYS A 188 29.16 -34.80 3.11
N ASP A 189 28.56 -34.92 1.93
CA ASP A 189 28.70 -33.90 0.90
C ASP A 189 27.97 -32.60 1.29
N PRO A 190 28.49 -31.42 0.88
CA PRO A 190 27.81 -30.16 1.08
C PRO A 190 26.45 -30.13 0.36
N ASN A 191 25.48 -29.44 0.96
CA ASN A 191 24.12 -29.33 0.45
C ASN A 191 23.74 -27.86 0.22
N ASN A 192 23.09 -27.59 -0.91
CA ASN A 192 22.67 -26.25 -1.31
C ASN A 192 21.64 -25.57 -0.39
N TYR A 193 20.98 -26.34 0.47
CA TYR A 193 20.05 -25.84 1.49
C TYR A 193 20.66 -25.81 2.89
N TRP A 194 21.98 -25.85 2.97
CA TRP A 194 22.74 -25.61 4.18
C TRP A 194 23.30 -24.19 4.10
N PHE A 195 22.69 -23.31 4.89
CA PHE A 195 22.96 -21.89 4.89
C PHE A 195 23.84 -21.52 6.08
N VAL A 196 24.55 -20.41 5.96
CA VAL A 196 25.24 -19.78 7.09
C VAL A 196 24.60 -18.43 7.34
N ILE A 197 23.96 -18.27 8.49
CA ILE A 197 23.45 -16.99 8.96
C ILE A 197 23.93 -16.82 10.40
N PRO A 198 24.69 -15.76 10.71
CA PRO A 198 25.16 -15.54 12.08
C PRO A 198 24.00 -15.37 13.05
N ASN A 199 24.28 -15.54 14.34
CA ASN A 199 23.29 -15.27 15.37
C ASN A 199 22.86 -13.79 15.36
N PHE A 200 21.65 -13.52 15.82
CA PHE A 200 20.97 -12.24 15.71
C PHE A 200 20.64 -11.62 17.06
N PHE A 201 20.71 -10.28 17.14
CA PHE A 201 20.54 -9.53 18.38
C PHE A 201 19.61 -8.33 18.19
N ASN A 202 18.83 -8.04 19.22
CA ASN A 202 18.19 -6.74 19.36
C ASN A 202 19.24 -5.74 19.84
N VAL A 203 19.66 -4.86 18.95
CA VAL A 203 20.77 -3.92 19.20
C VAL A 203 20.47 -2.92 20.33
N LEU A 204 19.21 -2.75 20.72
CA LEU A 204 18.77 -1.87 21.81
C LEU A 204 19.08 -2.46 23.19
N GLU A 205 19.27 -3.77 23.30
CA GLU A 205 19.68 -4.43 24.55
C GLU A 205 21.14 -4.12 24.93
N PHE A 206 21.93 -3.62 23.98
CA PHE A 206 23.37 -3.42 24.06
C PHE A 206 23.72 -1.96 23.78
N PRO A 207 23.60 -1.07 24.78
CA PRO A 207 23.85 0.35 24.60
C PRO A 207 25.34 0.61 24.29
N TYR A 208 25.58 1.51 23.33
CA TYR A 208 26.93 1.93 22.99
C TYR A 208 27.58 2.70 24.15
N SER A 209 28.82 2.34 24.48
CA SER A 209 29.63 3.06 25.45
C SER A 209 30.93 3.55 24.79
N PRO A 210 31.12 4.87 24.62
CA PRO A 210 32.31 5.43 23.97
C PRO A 210 33.56 5.41 24.86
N THR A 211 33.39 5.51 26.18
CA THR A 211 34.50 5.52 27.14
C THR A 211 34.13 4.69 28.37
N PRO A 212 34.87 3.60 28.68
CA PRO A 212 34.63 2.85 29.90
C PRO A 212 35.04 3.72 31.11
N PRO A 213 34.23 3.77 32.19
CA PRO A 213 34.50 4.63 33.34
C PRO A 213 35.70 4.17 34.18
N ILE A 214 36.07 2.88 34.11
CA ILE A 214 37.18 2.29 34.84
C ILE A 214 37.90 1.30 33.91
N PRO A 215 39.25 1.35 33.77
CA PRO A 215 40.00 0.36 33.01
C PRO A 215 39.75 -1.06 33.54
N THR A 216 38.96 -1.84 32.81
CA THR A 216 38.44 -3.15 33.26
C THR A 216 38.43 -4.14 32.11
N ILE A 217 39.10 -5.27 32.31
CA ILE A 217 39.07 -6.41 31.38
C ILE A 217 38.04 -7.40 31.89
N GLY A 218 37.02 -7.68 31.10
CA GLY A 218 35.89 -8.50 31.54
C GLY A 218 35.78 -9.82 30.79
N PHE A 219 35.27 -10.82 31.49
CA PHE A 219 34.87 -12.12 30.96
C PHE A 219 33.41 -12.37 31.34
N MET A 220 32.61 -12.89 30.40
CA MET A 220 31.24 -13.30 30.68
C MET A 220 30.92 -14.63 30.00
N ALA A 221 31.03 -15.73 30.75
CA ALA A 221 30.60 -17.06 30.34
C ALA A 221 30.56 -18.00 31.56
N ARG A 222 30.22 -19.27 31.35
CA ARG A 222 30.39 -20.31 32.39
C ARG A 222 31.82 -20.29 32.92
N ILE A 223 31.97 -20.21 34.25
CA ILE A 223 33.26 -20.27 34.92
C ILE A 223 33.81 -21.68 34.78
N GLY A 224 35.00 -21.81 34.19
CA GLY A 224 35.67 -23.10 34.07
C GLY A 224 36.83 -23.12 33.07
N ASN A 225 37.63 -24.18 33.19
CA ASN A 225 38.87 -24.33 32.42
C ASN A 225 38.65 -24.38 30.90
N CYS A 226 37.54 -24.97 30.44
CA CYS A 226 37.18 -25.04 29.02
C CYS A 226 36.94 -23.65 28.39
N LYS A 227 36.54 -22.66 29.19
CA LYS A 227 36.38 -21.25 28.79
C LYS A 227 37.65 -20.43 28.99
N GLY A 228 38.73 -21.07 29.44
CA GLY A 228 40.04 -20.45 29.58
C GLY A 228 40.21 -19.59 30.83
N CYS A 229 39.40 -19.75 31.88
CA CYS A 229 39.57 -18.98 33.12
C CYS A 229 40.98 -19.11 33.72
N ASN A 230 41.65 -20.25 33.55
CA ASN A 230 43.05 -20.44 33.95
C ASN A 230 44.02 -19.55 33.14
N ILE A 231 43.75 -19.31 31.86
CA ILE A 231 44.54 -18.40 31.00
C ILE A 231 44.34 -16.96 31.47
N ILE A 232 43.11 -16.58 31.86
CA ILE A 232 42.82 -15.26 32.42
C ILE A 232 43.65 -15.01 33.68
N VAL A 233 43.78 -16.00 34.57
CA VAL A 233 44.65 -15.89 35.75
C VAL A 233 46.12 -15.66 35.36
N GLU A 234 46.62 -16.38 34.35
CA GLU A 234 48.01 -16.20 33.88
C GLU A 234 48.26 -14.81 33.26
N ILE A 235 47.29 -14.27 32.53
CA ILE A 235 47.33 -12.90 32.00
C ILE A 235 47.33 -11.90 33.16
N ALA A 236 46.42 -12.09 34.13
CA ALA A 236 46.28 -11.21 35.28
C ALA A 236 47.54 -11.15 36.16
N ARG A 237 48.25 -12.28 36.34
CA ARG A 237 49.56 -12.31 37.03
C ARG A 237 50.60 -11.42 36.38
N ARG A 238 50.59 -11.33 35.05
CA ARG A 238 51.55 -10.55 34.26
C ARG A 238 51.14 -9.08 34.13
N MET A 239 49.90 -8.75 34.47
CA MET A 239 49.34 -7.40 34.40
C MET A 239 48.75 -6.98 35.75
N PRO A 240 49.56 -6.86 36.82
CA PRO A 240 49.08 -6.59 38.18
C PRO A 240 48.38 -5.22 38.32
N HIS A 241 48.62 -4.31 37.38
CA HIS A 241 47.99 -2.98 37.31
C HIS A 241 46.60 -2.98 36.67
N ALA A 242 46.24 -4.05 35.96
CA ALA A 242 44.95 -4.18 35.27
C ALA A 242 43.95 -4.97 36.13
N ARG A 243 42.68 -4.56 36.11
CA ARG A 243 41.58 -5.23 36.82
C ARG A 243 40.87 -6.22 35.88
N PHE A 244 40.68 -7.45 36.35
CA PHE A 244 40.00 -8.51 35.63
C PHE A 244 38.70 -8.92 36.35
N VAL A 245 37.59 -9.00 35.63
CA VAL A 245 36.29 -9.39 36.18
C VAL A 245 35.81 -10.68 35.53
N LEU A 246 35.62 -11.73 36.33
CA LEU A 246 35.01 -13.00 35.92
C LEU A 246 33.52 -12.98 36.27
N CYS A 247 32.64 -12.92 35.25
CA CYS A 247 31.20 -12.96 35.44
C CYS A 247 30.58 -14.24 34.86
N GLY A 248 29.79 -14.97 35.64
CA GLY A 248 29.01 -16.10 35.15
C GLY A 248 28.79 -17.24 36.16
N GLN A 249 28.11 -18.30 35.71
CA GLN A 249 27.74 -19.45 36.54
C GLN A 249 28.92 -20.43 36.70
N GLY A 250 29.06 -21.04 37.87
CA GLY A 250 30.12 -22.00 38.21
C GLY A 250 30.91 -21.61 39.47
N ASP A 251 31.92 -22.42 39.81
CA ASP A 251 32.80 -22.16 40.96
C ASP A 251 33.97 -21.24 40.57
N PRO A 252 34.04 -20.01 41.12
CA PRO A 252 35.14 -19.08 40.85
C PRO A 252 36.38 -19.31 41.70
N SER A 253 36.30 -20.12 42.77
CA SER A 253 37.38 -20.28 43.76
C SER A 253 38.74 -20.64 43.15
N PRO A 254 38.85 -21.47 42.08
CA PRO A 254 40.15 -21.79 41.47
C PRO A 254 40.77 -20.62 40.69
N TYR A 255 40.00 -19.57 40.38
CA TYR A 255 40.37 -18.50 39.46
C TYR A 255 40.48 -17.13 40.12
N THR A 256 39.99 -16.95 41.34
CA THR A 256 40.15 -15.71 42.14
C THR A 256 41.36 -15.79 43.09
N VAL A 257 42.42 -16.50 42.68
CA VAL A 257 43.65 -16.74 43.46
C VAL A 257 44.68 -15.60 43.35
N VAL A 258 44.40 -14.58 42.54
CA VAL A 258 45.26 -13.40 42.34
C VAL A 258 44.44 -12.13 42.65
N PRO A 259 45.05 -11.11 43.28
CA PRO A 259 44.31 -9.99 43.89
C PRO A 259 43.58 -9.11 42.89
N ASN A 260 44.00 -9.09 41.62
CA ASN A 260 43.40 -8.29 40.56
C ASN A 260 42.35 -9.04 39.73
N VAL A 261 42.00 -10.28 40.09
CA VAL A 261 40.87 -11.03 39.50
C VAL A 261 39.73 -11.06 40.49
N VAL A 262 38.60 -10.46 40.12
CA VAL A 262 37.39 -10.42 40.95
C VAL A 262 36.25 -11.22 40.30
N TYR A 263 35.45 -11.85 41.14
CA TYR A 263 34.25 -12.54 40.70
C TYR A 263 33.02 -11.62 40.77
N LYS A 264 32.17 -11.72 39.75
CA LYS A 264 30.83 -11.14 39.72
C LYS A 264 29.83 -12.26 39.47
N ALA A 265 28.77 -12.30 40.27
CA ALA A 265 27.68 -13.26 40.10
C ALA A 265 27.06 -13.18 38.69
N PRO A 266 26.37 -14.25 38.23
CA PRO A 266 25.64 -14.23 36.96
C PRO A 266 24.70 -13.02 36.85
N ILE A 267 24.62 -12.44 35.65
CA ILE A 267 23.76 -11.29 35.33
C ILE A 267 22.83 -11.62 34.17
N HIS A 268 21.67 -10.96 34.15
CA HIS A 268 20.56 -11.25 33.23
C HIS A 268 19.99 -9.97 32.60
N GLY A 269 19.28 -10.12 31.48
CA GLY A 269 18.60 -9.03 30.79
C GLY A 269 19.51 -7.81 30.53
N ALA A 270 18.97 -6.62 30.77
CA ALA A 270 19.64 -5.34 30.50
C ALA A 270 20.95 -5.10 31.30
N GLU A 271 21.19 -5.82 32.40
CA GLU A 271 22.46 -5.70 33.13
C GLU A 271 23.64 -6.21 32.31
N ARG A 272 23.40 -7.19 31.42
CA ARG A 272 24.43 -7.74 30.51
C ARG A 272 25.01 -6.65 29.63
N GLY A 273 24.17 -5.89 28.93
CA GLY A 273 24.60 -4.79 28.06
C GLY A 273 25.38 -3.71 28.82
N ARG A 274 24.90 -3.33 30.01
CA ARG A 274 25.61 -2.38 30.89
C ARG A 274 26.98 -2.88 31.32
N PHE A 275 27.07 -4.14 31.75
CA PHE A 275 28.34 -4.75 32.13
C PHE A 275 29.31 -4.77 30.95
N LEU A 276 28.88 -5.29 29.80
CA LEU A 276 29.72 -5.40 28.61
C LEU A 276 30.18 -4.04 28.07
N GLY A 277 29.31 -3.03 28.11
CA GLY A 277 29.65 -1.66 27.72
C GLY A 277 30.63 -0.99 28.69
N SER A 278 30.64 -1.37 29.96
CA SER A 278 31.58 -0.84 30.95
C SER A 278 33.02 -1.35 30.81
N LEU A 279 33.25 -2.38 29.99
CA LEU A 279 34.56 -3.01 29.82
C LEU A 279 35.44 -2.24 28.84
N THR A 280 36.74 -2.21 29.15
CA THR A 280 37.79 -1.77 28.22
C THR A 280 37.99 -2.79 27.10
N ALA A 281 38.01 -4.08 27.44
CA ALA A 281 37.97 -5.18 26.48
C ALA A 281 37.27 -6.40 27.08
N PHE A 282 36.69 -7.20 26.20
CA PHE A 282 36.12 -8.50 26.52
C PHE A 282 37.14 -9.61 26.23
N LEU A 283 37.39 -10.49 27.20
CA LEU A 283 38.39 -11.54 27.11
C LEU A 283 37.71 -12.91 26.97
N ALA A 284 38.06 -13.65 25.91
CA ALA A 284 37.48 -14.95 25.57
C ALA A 284 38.54 -15.98 25.13
N PRO A 285 39.42 -16.46 26.04
CA PRO A 285 40.46 -17.43 25.73
C PRO A 285 39.90 -18.87 25.71
N THR A 286 38.78 -19.07 25.02
CA THR A 286 38.04 -20.33 24.99
C THR A 286 38.89 -21.44 24.35
N LYS A 287 38.87 -22.64 24.95
CA LYS A 287 39.71 -23.79 24.56
C LYS A 287 39.01 -24.82 23.66
N TYR A 288 37.79 -24.54 23.26
CA TYR A 288 37.05 -25.37 22.31
C TYR A 288 36.62 -24.53 21.11
N LEU A 289 36.18 -25.20 20.06
CA LEU A 289 35.69 -24.55 18.85
C LEU A 289 34.33 -23.90 19.14
N GLU A 290 34.31 -22.58 19.38
CA GLU A 290 33.04 -21.87 19.52
C GLU A 290 32.28 -21.84 18.19
N PRO A 291 30.99 -22.19 18.18
CA PRO A 291 30.13 -22.15 16.99
C PRO A 291 29.85 -20.72 16.52
N PHE A 292 29.82 -19.76 17.45
CA PHE A 292 29.52 -18.35 17.21
C PHE A 292 30.14 -17.47 18.29
N GLY A 293 29.83 -17.79 19.55
CA GLY A 293 30.35 -17.08 20.71
C GLY A 293 29.61 -15.76 21.02
N THR A 294 28.30 -15.89 21.28
CA THR A 294 27.34 -14.82 21.54
C THR A 294 27.86 -13.66 22.40
N ALA A 295 28.44 -13.91 23.57
CA ALA A 295 28.89 -12.85 24.49
C ALA A 295 29.97 -11.93 23.88
N MET A 296 30.78 -12.43 22.94
CA MET A 296 31.78 -11.61 22.23
C MET A 296 31.09 -10.61 21.30
N VAL A 297 30.05 -11.03 20.58
CA VAL A 297 29.28 -10.15 19.70
C VAL A 297 28.46 -9.16 20.50
N GLU A 298 27.86 -9.58 21.62
CA GLU A 298 27.20 -8.67 22.58
C GLU A 298 28.17 -7.58 23.07
N ALA A 299 29.44 -7.92 23.33
CA ALA A 299 30.46 -6.94 23.70
C ALA A 299 30.76 -5.95 22.57
N GLN A 300 30.95 -6.46 21.33
CA GLN A 300 31.16 -5.59 20.17
C GLN A 300 29.94 -4.70 19.90
N LEU A 301 28.72 -5.18 20.16
CA LEU A 301 27.51 -4.38 20.12
C LEU A 301 27.49 -3.27 21.18
N CYS A 302 28.25 -3.32 22.27
CA CYS A 302 28.42 -2.17 23.16
C CYS A 302 29.59 -1.25 22.73
N GLY A 303 30.30 -1.58 21.65
CA GLY A 303 31.54 -0.93 21.22
C GLY A 303 32.79 -1.49 21.91
N THR A 304 32.68 -2.58 22.67
CA THR A 304 33.80 -3.16 23.43
C THR A 304 34.62 -4.10 22.54
N PRO A 305 35.93 -3.87 22.37
CA PRO A 305 36.80 -4.75 21.59
C PRO A 305 36.97 -6.13 22.25
N VAL A 306 37.17 -7.17 21.43
CA VAL A 306 37.24 -8.56 21.90
C VAL A 306 38.64 -9.15 21.73
N ILE A 307 39.19 -9.72 22.79
CA ILE A 307 40.46 -10.44 22.78
C ILE A 307 40.14 -11.92 22.97
N ALA A 308 40.38 -12.75 21.96
CA ALA A 308 39.94 -14.15 21.96
C ALA A 308 40.98 -15.09 21.37
N SER A 309 40.77 -16.40 21.52
CA SER A 309 41.54 -17.42 20.79
C SER A 309 41.34 -17.32 19.27
N ASP A 310 42.33 -17.71 18.47
CA ASP A 310 42.27 -17.66 16.99
C ASP A 310 41.68 -18.92 16.33
N TRP A 311 40.57 -19.43 16.83
CA TRP A 311 39.88 -20.59 16.23
C TRP A 311 38.37 -20.50 16.40
N GLY A 312 37.63 -21.28 15.62
CA GLY A 312 36.17 -21.24 15.64
C GLY A 312 35.63 -19.99 14.97
N ALA A 313 34.40 -19.63 15.33
CA ALA A 313 33.74 -18.44 14.81
C ALA A 313 34.44 -17.11 15.18
N MET A 314 35.45 -17.12 16.05
CA MET A 314 36.28 -15.94 16.33
C MET A 314 36.96 -15.41 15.06
N SER A 315 37.30 -16.31 14.13
CA SER A 315 37.88 -15.94 12.82
C SER A 315 36.91 -15.16 11.92
N GLU A 316 35.60 -15.30 12.15
CA GLU A 316 34.52 -14.65 11.39
C GLU A 316 33.93 -13.44 12.12
N THR A 317 33.92 -13.50 13.46
CA THR A 317 33.28 -12.49 14.32
C THR A 317 34.22 -11.37 14.75
N ILE A 318 35.54 -11.56 14.70
CA ILE A 318 36.55 -10.56 15.11
C ILE A 318 37.39 -10.15 13.90
N GLU A 319 37.38 -8.87 13.55
CA GLU A 319 38.31 -8.31 12.58
C GLU A 319 39.62 -7.94 13.30
N ASN A 320 40.67 -8.73 13.04
CA ASN A 320 41.92 -8.64 13.78
C ASN A 320 42.52 -7.23 13.74
N PHE A 321 42.95 -6.74 14.90
CA PHE A 321 43.49 -5.40 15.15
C PHE A 321 42.52 -4.23 14.93
N LYS A 322 41.26 -4.47 14.54
CA LYS A 322 40.25 -3.40 14.40
C LYS A 322 39.12 -3.52 15.41
N THR A 323 38.49 -4.70 15.51
CA THR A 323 37.44 -4.95 16.50
C THR A 323 37.92 -5.76 17.70
N GLY A 324 39.20 -6.10 17.73
CA GLY A 324 39.76 -7.00 18.72
C GLY A 324 41.07 -7.63 18.26
N VAL A 325 41.54 -8.63 19.01
CA VAL A 325 42.73 -9.43 18.66
C VAL A 325 42.45 -10.91 18.84
N ARG A 326 42.82 -11.69 17.82
CA ARG A 326 42.84 -13.15 17.87
C ARG A 326 44.24 -13.60 18.27
N CYS A 327 44.33 -14.39 19.34
CA CYS A 327 45.56 -14.70 20.06
C CYS A 327 45.88 -16.20 19.99
N HIS A 328 47.16 -16.53 19.87
CA HIS A 328 47.67 -17.90 19.94
C HIS A 328 48.50 -18.16 21.19
N THR A 329 49.35 -17.20 21.58
CA THR A 329 50.25 -17.31 22.73
C THR A 329 49.77 -16.47 23.91
N LEU A 330 50.24 -16.80 25.11
CA LEU A 330 49.98 -15.97 26.29
C LEU A 330 50.47 -14.52 26.11
N GLN A 331 51.59 -14.34 25.40
CA GLN A 331 52.14 -13.01 25.15
C GLN A 331 51.24 -12.19 24.20
N ASP A 332 50.57 -12.84 23.24
CA ASP A 332 49.60 -12.17 22.36
C ASP A 332 48.45 -11.59 23.19
N TYR A 333 47.92 -12.36 24.16
CA TYR A 333 46.87 -11.88 25.06
C TYR A 333 47.34 -10.69 25.90
N VAL A 334 48.55 -10.74 26.47
CA VAL A 334 49.12 -9.64 27.25
C VAL A 334 49.26 -8.38 26.39
N ALA A 335 49.79 -8.52 25.17
CA ALA A 335 49.93 -7.41 24.24
C ALA A 335 48.58 -6.84 23.82
N ALA A 336 47.60 -7.69 23.50
CA ALA A 336 46.26 -7.27 23.12
C ALA A 336 45.52 -6.54 24.25
N VAL A 337 45.67 -7.02 25.50
CA VAL A 337 45.10 -6.34 26.67
C VAL A 337 45.74 -4.97 26.85
N GLN A 338 47.07 -4.87 26.67
CA GLN A 338 47.75 -3.58 26.72
C GLN A 338 47.25 -2.63 25.63
N MET A 339 47.09 -3.10 24.38
CA MET A 339 46.52 -2.29 23.30
C MET A 339 45.13 -1.74 23.63
N ALA A 340 44.30 -2.54 24.30
CA ALA A 340 42.97 -2.08 24.72
C ALA A 340 43.05 -1.03 25.81
N LEU A 341 43.93 -1.21 26.80
CA LEU A 341 44.18 -0.22 27.87
C LEU A 341 44.73 1.10 27.30
N ASP A 342 45.55 1.02 26.25
CA ASP A 342 46.14 2.17 25.54
C ASP A 342 45.15 2.85 24.56
N GLY A 343 43.90 2.39 24.49
CA GLY A 343 42.86 2.98 23.65
C GLY A 343 43.08 2.79 22.14
N LYS A 344 43.72 1.69 21.71
CA LYS A 344 44.07 1.45 20.29
C LYS A 344 42.93 0.97 19.41
N PHE A 345 41.73 0.75 19.95
CA PHE A 345 40.56 0.29 19.19
C PHE A 345 39.53 1.40 19.06
N ASP A 346 39.03 1.61 17.83
CA ASP A 346 37.91 2.48 17.57
C ASP A 346 36.60 1.78 17.98
N ARG A 347 36.07 2.17 19.15
CA ARG A 347 34.83 1.62 19.71
C ARG A 347 33.60 1.95 18.84
N ALA A 348 33.59 3.08 18.15
CA ALA A 348 32.51 3.44 17.23
C ALA A 348 32.53 2.53 16.01
N TYR A 349 33.72 2.23 15.47
CA TYR A 349 33.88 1.24 14.41
C TYR A 349 33.46 -0.17 14.87
N VAL A 350 33.89 -0.60 16.05
CA VAL A 350 33.49 -1.90 16.64
C VAL A 350 31.97 -2.01 16.70
N ARG A 351 31.29 -0.99 17.24
CA ARG A 351 29.82 -0.93 17.32
C ARG A 351 29.19 -0.96 15.93
N LYS A 352 29.64 -0.08 15.02
CA LYS A 352 29.09 0.05 13.67
C LYS A 352 29.09 -1.29 12.95
N ARG A 353 30.25 -1.95 12.93
CA ARG A 353 30.42 -3.26 12.30
C ARG A 353 29.51 -4.33 12.93
N ALA A 354 29.41 -4.35 14.26
CA ALA A 354 28.57 -5.32 14.96
C ALA A 354 27.07 -5.11 14.66
N VAL A 355 26.61 -3.86 14.63
CA VAL A 355 25.23 -3.52 14.26
C VAL A 355 24.93 -3.92 12.82
N GLU A 356 25.81 -3.57 11.88
CA GLU A 356 25.65 -3.92 10.46
C GLU A 356 25.52 -5.43 10.25
N LYS A 357 26.33 -6.23 10.97
CA LYS A 357 26.36 -7.69 10.79
C LYS A 357 25.31 -8.46 11.57
N TYR A 358 24.96 -8.01 12.77
CA TYR A 358 24.25 -8.86 13.75
C TYR A 358 22.93 -8.27 14.27
N ASN A 359 22.51 -7.10 13.78
CA ASN A 359 21.16 -6.62 14.04
C ASN A 359 20.14 -7.61 13.49
N MET A 360 19.22 -8.06 14.36
CA MET A 360 18.21 -9.05 14.00
C MET A 360 17.34 -8.60 12.83
N TYR A 361 17.02 -7.31 12.70
CA TYR A 361 16.20 -6.83 11.58
C TYR A 361 16.96 -6.82 10.25
N THR A 362 18.28 -6.68 10.27
CA THR A 362 19.13 -6.87 9.08
C THR A 362 19.14 -8.35 8.70
N LEU A 363 19.38 -9.24 9.67
CA LEU A 363 19.44 -10.69 9.43
C LEU A 363 18.08 -11.31 9.09
N ALA A 364 16.97 -10.69 9.48
CA ALA A 364 15.62 -11.13 9.15
C ALA A 364 15.42 -11.34 7.63
N LYS A 365 16.07 -10.52 6.80
CA LYS A 365 16.04 -10.65 5.34
C LYS A 365 16.71 -11.95 4.86
N HIS A 366 17.80 -12.36 5.50
CA HIS A 366 18.48 -13.62 5.16
C HIS A 366 17.64 -14.83 5.57
N TYR A 367 16.99 -14.78 6.75
CA TYR A 367 16.04 -15.81 7.16
C TYR A 367 14.84 -15.88 6.23
N GLU A 368 14.26 -14.74 5.83
CA GLU A 368 13.16 -14.68 4.85
C GLU A 368 13.55 -15.34 3.53
N TYR A 369 14.74 -15.05 3.00
CA TYR A 369 15.25 -15.71 1.80
C TYR A 369 15.32 -17.23 1.95
N VAL A 370 15.95 -17.71 3.03
CA VAL A 370 16.10 -19.15 3.27
C VAL A 370 14.74 -19.81 3.38
N PHE A 371 13.80 -19.20 4.11
CA PHE A 371 12.46 -19.75 4.29
C PHE A 371 11.68 -19.80 2.99
N LYS A 372 11.73 -18.75 2.17
CA LYS A 372 11.12 -18.76 0.84
C LYS A 372 11.76 -19.81 -0.07
N SER A 373 13.08 -19.90 -0.08
CA SER A 373 13.82 -20.90 -0.88
C SER A 373 13.45 -22.34 -0.52
N VAL A 374 13.25 -22.61 0.77
CA VAL A 374 12.80 -23.93 1.27
C VAL A 374 11.33 -24.17 0.90
N VAL A 375 10.45 -23.19 1.10
CA VAL A 375 9.03 -23.30 0.74
C VAL A 375 8.83 -23.46 -0.78
N ASP A 376 9.70 -22.87 -1.60
CA ASP A 376 9.65 -22.95 -3.06
C ASP A 376 9.85 -24.38 -3.60
N ILE A 377 10.44 -25.28 -2.80
CA ILE A 377 10.50 -26.72 -3.09
C ILE A 377 9.09 -27.35 -3.04
N HIS A 378 8.21 -26.80 -2.21
CA HIS A 378 6.93 -27.41 -1.84
C HIS A 378 5.71 -26.70 -2.44
N ASN A 379 5.86 -25.51 -3.01
CA ASN A 379 4.76 -24.69 -3.55
C ASN A 379 4.70 -24.64 -5.10
N GLY A 380 5.57 -25.37 -5.80
CA GLY A 380 5.61 -25.41 -7.27
C GLY A 380 6.44 -24.30 -7.93
N ARG A 381 7.18 -23.47 -7.18
CA ARG A 381 8.06 -22.41 -7.71
C ARG A 381 9.49 -22.88 -8.03
N GLY A 382 9.76 -24.18 -7.88
CA GLY A 382 10.96 -24.82 -8.42
C GLY A 382 12.18 -24.84 -7.48
N GLY A 383 12.06 -24.37 -6.24
CA GLY A 383 13.12 -24.43 -5.22
C GLY A 383 14.46 -23.88 -5.73
N TRP A 384 15.45 -24.75 -5.92
CA TRP A 384 16.78 -24.43 -6.44
C TRP A 384 16.75 -23.75 -7.82
N TYR A 385 15.71 -24.02 -8.61
CA TYR A 385 15.49 -23.44 -9.93
C TYR A 385 14.66 -22.14 -9.88
N SER A 386 14.32 -21.64 -8.69
CA SER A 386 13.70 -20.33 -8.53
C SER A 386 14.61 -19.24 -9.09
N LYS A 387 14.00 -18.20 -9.67
CA LYS A 387 14.73 -17.03 -10.20
C LYS A 387 15.15 -16.06 -9.09
N ASP A 388 14.60 -16.23 -7.89
CA ASP A 388 14.87 -15.39 -6.73
C ASP A 388 16.28 -15.73 -6.17
N SER A 389 17.18 -14.73 -6.09
CA SER A 389 18.60 -14.94 -5.70
C SER A 389 18.95 -14.30 -4.35
N TYR A 390 19.68 -15.04 -3.51
CA TYR A 390 20.24 -14.54 -2.24
C TYR A 390 21.11 -13.29 -2.42
N LEU A 391 21.85 -13.25 -3.53
CA LEU A 391 22.86 -12.23 -3.78
C LEU A 391 22.26 -10.83 -3.96
N ALA A 392 21.03 -10.74 -4.46
CA ALA A 392 20.29 -9.49 -4.58
C ALA A 392 20.04 -8.85 -3.19
N LEU A 393 19.85 -9.68 -2.16
CA LEU A 393 19.57 -9.25 -0.79
C LEU A 393 20.81 -8.84 0.02
N THR A 394 22.01 -9.30 -0.36
CA THR A 394 23.25 -9.09 0.42
C THR A 394 24.16 -7.98 -0.09
N ASP A 395 24.23 -7.78 -1.41
CA ASP A 395 25.20 -6.85 -2.00
C ASP A 395 24.52 -5.57 -2.50
N GLY A 396 23.21 -5.57 -2.78
CA GLY A 396 22.54 -4.44 -3.44
C GLY A 396 23.10 -4.07 -4.82
N THR A 397 24.17 -4.75 -5.28
CA THR A 397 24.88 -4.55 -6.55
C THR A 397 24.76 -5.73 -7.51
N VAL A 398 24.29 -6.90 -7.06
CA VAL A 398 24.15 -8.07 -7.93
C VAL A 398 22.93 -7.87 -8.83
N ARG A 399 23.23 -7.46 -10.06
CA ARG A 399 22.26 -7.18 -11.13
C ARG A 399 21.60 -8.49 -11.58
N SER A 400 20.30 -8.61 -11.32
CA SER A 400 19.43 -9.64 -11.91
C SER A 400 19.46 -9.55 -13.44
N PRO A 401 19.58 -10.67 -14.17
CA PRO A 401 19.52 -10.66 -15.63
C PRO A 401 18.07 -10.52 -16.11
N ALA A 402 17.79 -9.36 -16.70
CA ALA A 402 16.82 -9.07 -17.76
C ALA A 402 15.42 -9.71 -17.63
N TYR A 403 14.55 -9.02 -16.90
CA TYR A 403 13.13 -8.88 -17.27
C TYR A 403 12.84 -7.38 -17.46
N PRO A 404 11.94 -6.99 -18.38
CA PRO A 404 11.53 -5.60 -18.53
C PRO A 404 10.75 -5.20 -17.28
N GLY A 405 11.43 -4.59 -16.31
CA GLY A 405 10.79 -4.07 -15.10
C GLY A 405 9.72 -3.04 -15.43
N LYS A 406 8.88 -2.69 -14.46
CA LYS A 406 7.97 -1.54 -14.53
C LYS A 406 8.56 -0.35 -13.78
N ILE A 407 8.08 0.85 -14.11
CA ILE A 407 8.35 2.08 -13.38
C ILE A 407 7.22 2.28 -12.38
N HIS A 408 7.54 2.33 -11.09
CA HIS A 408 6.59 2.58 -10.01
C HIS A 408 6.80 3.99 -9.47
N LEU A 409 5.92 4.92 -9.79
CA LEU A 409 5.96 6.28 -9.25
C LEU A 409 5.07 6.39 -8.02
N CYS A 410 5.61 6.86 -6.92
CA CYS A 410 4.88 7.12 -5.69
C CYS A 410 4.52 8.61 -5.59
N ILE A 411 3.25 8.90 -5.34
CA ILE A 411 2.74 10.26 -5.27
C ILE A 411 1.86 10.39 -4.03
N ALA A 412 2.15 11.38 -3.19
CA ALA A 412 1.34 11.72 -2.03
C ALA A 412 0.67 13.07 -2.28
N TYR A 413 -0.67 13.09 -2.37
CA TYR A 413 -1.44 14.29 -2.66
C TYR A 413 -2.65 14.39 -1.74
N PHE A 414 -2.65 15.39 -0.87
CA PHE A 414 -3.66 15.58 0.18
C PHE A 414 -4.31 16.95 0.05
N GLY A 415 -5.60 17.04 0.39
CA GLY A 415 -6.35 18.29 0.28
C GLY A 415 -7.85 18.08 0.27
N LYS A 416 -8.57 19.06 -0.29
CA LYS A 416 -10.04 19.02 -0.42
C LYS A 416 -10.51 18.39 -1.73
N ALA A 417 -9.76 18.58 -2.81
CA ALA A 417 -10.08 18.10 -4.14
C ALA A 417 -8.81 18.00 -4.98
N PHE A 418 -8.84 17.14 -6.00
CA PHE A 418 -7.81 17.08 -7.03
C PHE A 418 -7.91 18.28 -7.99
N PRO A 419 -6.86 18.59 -8.78
CA PRO A 419 -6.96 19.56 -9.86
C PRO A 419 -8.10 19.21 -10.81
N ASN A 420 -8.71 20.22 -11.43
CA ASN A 420 -9.88 20.04 -12.29
C ASN A 420 -9.61 19.26 -13.59
N TYR A 421 -8.34 18.98 -13.90
CA TYR A 421 -7.88 18.12 -15.00
C TYR A 421 -7.42 16.74 -14.50
N PHE A 422 -7.70 16.34 -13.26
CA PHE A 422 -7.19 15.08 -12.72
C PHE A 422 -7.69 13.85 -13.47
N GLN A 423 -8.92 13.85 -14.01
CA GLN A 423 -9.34 12.77 -14.90
C GLN A 423 -8.45 12.68 -16.14
N PHE A 424 -8.01 13.80 -16.70
CA PHE A 424 -7.11 13.81 -17.84
C PHE A 424 -5.71 13.26 -17.48
N TYR A 425 -5.22 13.52 -16.26
CA TYR A 425 -4.04 12.83 -15.72
C TYR A 425 -4.24 11.30 -15.71
N LEU A 426 -5.38 10.82 -15.22
CA LEU A 426 -5.71 9.39 -15.17
C LEU A 426 -5.81 8.75 -16.56
N ASP A 427 -6.43 9.44 -17.51
CA ASP A 427 -6.55 8.97 -18.89
C ASP A 427 -5.17 8.84 -19.55
N SER A 428 -4.29 9.82 -19.32
CA SER A 428 -2.90 9.80 -19.81
C SER A 428 -2.05 8.71 -19.13
N LEU A 429 -2.34 8.39 -17.87
CA LEU A 429 -1.70 7.30 -17.17
C LEU A 429 -2.10 5.93 -17.77
N ALA A 430 -3.36 5.79 -18.20
CA ALA A 430 -3.93 4.52 -18.68
C ALA A 430 -3.16 3.92 -19.88
N ILE A 431 -2.70 4.78 -20.79
CA ILE A 431 -1.99 4.36 -22.01
C ILE A 431 -0.60 3.77 -21.71
N ASN A 432 -0.09 3.90 -20.48
CA ASN A 432 1.22 3.43 -20.05
C ASN A 432 1.18 2.18 -19.15
N SER A 433 0.08 1.42 -19.13
CA SER A 433 -0.09 0.24 -18.26
C SER A 433 0.93 -0.90 -18.50
N ASP A 434 1.59 -0.89 -19.66
CA ASP A 434 2.69 -1.77 -20.03
C ASP A 434 3.97 -1.49 -19.24
N ILE A 435 4.23 -0.22 -18.90
CA ILE A 435 5.52 0.22 -18.36
C ILE A 435 5.45 1.00 -17.04
N LEU A 436 4.36 1.70 -16.77
CA LEU A 436 4.22 2.64 -15.64
C LEU A 436 3.10 2.19 -14.69
N VAL A 437 3.37 2.25 -13.38
CA VAL A 437 2.41 2.07 -12.29
C VAL A 437 2.53 3.26 -11.35
N VAL A 438 1.41 3.85 -10.94
CA VAL A 438 1.39 4.96 -9.97
C VAL A 438 0.79 4.49 -8.66
N HIS A 439 1.48 4.74 -7.55
CA HIS A 439 1.01 4.53 -6.18
C HIS A 439 0.58 5.88 -5.60
N LEU A 440 -0.73 6.11 -5.50
CA LEU A 440 -1.33 7.36 -5.04
C LEU A 440 -1.77 7.24 -3.58
N TYR A 441 -1.23 8.11 -2.74
CA TYR A 441 -1.58 8.26 -1.33
C TYR A 441 -2.36 9.55 -1.13
N THR A 442 -3.60 9.46 -0.66
CA THR A 442 -4.50 10.62 -0.62
C THR A 442 -5.59 10.47 0.44
N ASN A 443 -6.18 11.59 0.85
CA ASN A 443 -7.42 11.64 1.63
C ASN A 443 -8.65 12.02 0.78
N ILE A 444 -8.47 12.25 -0.52
CA ILE A 444 -9.50 12.73 -1.43
C ILE A 444 -10.17 11.50 -2.05
N SER A 445 -11.51 11.41 -2.00
CA SER A 445 -12.23 10.31 -2.64
C SER A 445 -12.02 10.33 -4.15
N LEU A 446 -11.85 9.14 -4.74
CA LEU A 446 -11.84 8.96 -6.20
C LEU A 446 -13.23 8.61 -6.75
N ASP A 447 -14.28 8.71 -5.94
CA ASP A 447 -15.65 8.54 -6.43
C ASP A 447 -15.93 9.53 -7.57
N GLY A 448 -16.34 9.00 -8.73
CA GLY A 448 -16.57 9.79 -9.94
C GLY A 448 -15.35 9.93 -10.87
N TYR A 449 -14.19 9.36 -10.52
CA TYR A 449 -13.04 9.25 -11.42
C TYR A 449 -12.93 7.86 -12.05
N ASP A 450 -12.54 7.82 -13.32
CA ASP A 450 -12.24 6.60 -14.05
C ASP A 450 -10.76 6.24 -13.86
N CYS A 451 -10.51 5.28 -12.96
CA CYS A 451 -9.18 4.92 -12.50
C CYS A 451 -8.59 3.81 -13.39
N PRO A 452 -7.40 4.01 -14.00
CA PRO A 452 -6.80 2.99 -14.84
C PRO A 452 -6.21 1.85 -14.02
N ALA A 453 -6.04 0.68 -14.64
CA ALA A 453 -5.54 -0.53 -13.96
C ALA A 453 -4.11 -0.40 -13.41
N ASN A 454 -3.35 0.58 -13.89
CA ASN A 454 -2.00 0.90 -13.42
C ASN A 454 -1.97 2.05 -12.39
N LEU A 455 -3.12 2.40 -11.80
CA LEU A 455 -3.21 3.24 -10.60
C LEU A 455 -3.49 2.35 -9.37
N ALA A 456 -2.59 2.35 -8.40
CA ALA A 456 -2.79 1.77 -7.07
C ALA A 456 -3.06 2.91 -6.08
N VAL A 457 -4.20 2.89 -5.39
CA VAL A 457 -4.58 3.96 -4.45
C VAL A 457 -4.61 3.43 -3.03
N GLU A 458 -3.98 4.16 -2.11
CA GLU A 458 -4.15 3.98 -0.66
C GLU A 458 -4.80 5.22 -0.06
N GLN A 459 -6.08 5.10 0.28
CA GLN A 459 -6.82 6.13 1.00
C GLN A 459 -6.33 6.20 2.44
N MET A 460 -5.91 7.39 2.88
CA MET A 460 -5.51 7.65 4.25
C MET A 460 -5.73 9.09 4.65
N THR A 461 -5.94 9.30 5.94
CA THR A 461 -6.05 10.62 6.55
C THR A 461 -4.67 11.27 6.69
N PHE A 462 -4.66 12.58 6.91
CA PHE A 462 -3.44 13.32 7.19
C PHE A 462 -2.78 12.89 8.53
N GLU A 463 -3.59 12.46 9.50
CA GLU A 463 -3.12 11.92 10.77
C GLU A 463 -2.38 10.58 10.59
N GLU A 464 -2.89 9.70 9.73
CA GLU A 464 -2.22 8.44 9.37
C GLU A 464 -0.91 8.67 8.62
N LEU A 465 -0.88 9.64 7.69
CA LEU A 465 0.37 10.05 7.02
C LEU A 465 1.41 10.55 8.03
N ASN A 466 1.00 11.43 8.95
CA ASN A 466 1.86 11.93 10.02
C ASN A 466 2.41 10.78 10.86
N GLN A 467 1.58 9.80 11.22
CA GLN A 467 2.03 8.62 11.97
C GLN A 467 3.05 7.78 11.18
N LYS A 468 2.84 7.56 9.87
CA LYS A 468 3.80 6.85 9.01
C LYS A 468 5.14 7.57 8.95
N MET A 469 5.15 8.90 8.89
CA MET A 469 6.39 9.67 8.96
C MET A 469 7.09 9.55 10.32
N CYS A 470 6.35 9.62 11.43
CA CYS A 470 6.91 9.41 12.78
C CYS A 470 7.54 8.02 12.92
N ASP A 471 6.85 6.98 12.43
CA ASP A 471 7.38 5.62 12.40
C ASP A 471 8.65 5.53 11.55
N PHE A 472 8.67 6.16 10.38
CA PHE A 472 9.84 6.26 9.51
C PHE A 472 11.03 6.90 10.24
N PHE A 473 10.85 8.01 10.95
CA PHE A 473 11.93 8.64 11.73
C PHE A 473 12.48 7.71 12.81
N LEU A 474 11.59 7.03 13.53
CA LEU A 474 11.97 6.12 14.59
C LEU A 474 12.76 4.93 14.03
N CYS A 475 12.26 4.31 12.95
CA CYS A 475 12.87 3.13 12.35
C CYS A 475 14.18 3.45 11.62
N GLU A 476 14.22 4.51 10.84
CA GLU A 476 15.35 4.81 9.95
C GLU A 476 16.46 5.62 10.60
N PHE A 477 16.11 6.46 11.58
CA PHE A 477 17.03 7.39 12.22
C PHE A 477 17.12 7.22 13.74
N GLY A 478 16.34 6.33 14.35
CA GLY A 478 16.29 6.20 15.81
C GLY A 478 15.75 7.46 16.50
N ALA A 479 15.01 8.28 15.76
CA ALA A 479 14.60 9.62 16.12
C ALA A 479 13.12 9.63 16.50
N ILE A 480 12.80 10.05 17.71
CA ILE A 480 11.43 10.42 18.07
C ILE A 480 11.20 11.85 17.56
N VAL A 481 10.12 12.04 16.82
CA VAL A 481 9.67 13.36 16.34
C VAL A 481 8.19 13.48 16.69
N GLU A 482 7.82 14.51 17.45
CA GLU A 482 6.43 14.82 17.81
C GLU A 482 5.75 15.61 16.68
N THR A 483 4.47 15.36 16.40
CA THR A 483 3.67 16.07 15.40
C THR A 483 3.31 17.50 15.88
N PRO A 484 3.24 18.51 14.98
CA PRO A 484 2.81 18.40 13.59
C PRO A 484 3.80 18.99 12.55
N LEU A 485 4.53 18.11 11.85
CA LEU A 485 5.49 18.50 10.81
C LEU A 485 4.81 19.11 9.56
N LEU A 486 3.60 18.66 9.21
CA LEU A 486 2.91 19.06 7.98
C LEU A 486 1.76 20.05 8.19
N GLU A 487 1.26 20.26 9.42
CA GLU A 487 0.13 21.18 9.66
C GLU A 487 0.51 22.65 9.43
N THR A 488 1.77 23.00 9.70
CA THR A 488 2.28 24.37 9.52
C THR A 488 2.74 24.64 8.09
N PHE A 489 3.20 23.62 7.37
CA PHE A 489 3.72 23.78 6.00
C PHE A 489 3.51 22.52 5.14
N PRO A 490 2.32 22.35 4.50
CA PRO A 490 1.98 21.13 3.76
C PRO A 490 2.94 20.80 2.59
N TYR A 491 3.57 21.83 2.01
CA TYR A 491 4.52 21.64 0.90
C TYR A 491 5.80 20.91 1.32
N LYS A 492 6.04 20.76 2.64
CA LYS A 492 7.11 19.93 3.19
C LYS A 492 7.05 18.48 2.71
N LEU A 493 5.86 17.98 2.36
CA LEU A 493 5.66 16.63 1.84
C LEU A 493 6.52 16.32 0.61
N CYS A 494 6.87 17.32 -0.20
CA CYS A 494 7.75 17.15 -1.37
C CYS A 494 9.18 16.74 -0.99
N GLU A 495 9.70 17.21 0.14
CA GLU A 495 11.04 16.87 0.61
C GLU A 495 11.16 15.37 0.94
N PHE A 496 10.04 14.74 1.29
CA PHE A 496 9.97 13.32 1.65
C PHE A 496 9.84 12.38 0.44
N LYS A 497 9.65 12.89 -0.78
CA LYS A 497 9.46 12.08 -2.01
C LYS A 497 10.54 11.00 -2.18
N VAL A 498 11.79 11.39 -1.92
CA VAL A 498 12.97 10.51 -1.99
C VAL A 498 12.94 9.35 -0.99
N ALA A 499 12.11 9.45 0.05
CA ALA A 499 11.95 8.46 1.12
C ALA A 499 10.57 7.76 1.09
N TYR A 500 9.72 8.05 0.10
CA TYR A 500 8.37 7.47 0.00
C TYR A 500 8.35 5.95 -0.03
N HIS A 501 9.37 5.32 -0.61
CA HIS A 501 9.49 3.86 -0.57
C HIS A 501 9.44 3.32 0.87
N ASP A 502 10.17 3.95 1.78
CA ASP A 502 10.25 3.52 3.18
C ASP A 502 9.09 4.05 4.02
N ILE A 503 8.65 5.30 3.79
CA ILE A 503 7.51 5.90 4.50
C ILE A 503 6.22 5.10 4.25
N PHE A 504 5.99 4.72 2.99
CA PHE A 504 4.80 3.96 2.61
C PHE A 504 5.01 2.45 2.54
N ASN A 505 6.22 1.96 2.84
CA ASN A 505 6.57 0.54 2.86
C ASN A 505 6.19 -0.16 1.53
N LEU A 506 6.58 0.43 0.41
CA LEU A 506 6.23 -0.03 -0.93
C LEU A 506 6.80 -1.43 -1.21
N ARG A 507 5.98 -2.26 -1.85
CA ARG A 507 6.33 -3.62 -2.29
C ARG A 507 6.55 -3.65 -3.79
N ILE A 508 7.69 -3.13 -4.22
CA ILE A 508 8.10 -3.08 -5.62
C ILE A 508 9.19 -4.14 -5.85
N SER A 509 9.19 -4.83 -6.99
CA SER A 509 10.23 -5.81 -7.31
C SER A 509 11.60 -5.14 -7.40
N GLU A 510 12.70 -5.84 -7.11
CA GLU A 510 14.05 -5.30 -7.34
C GLU A 510 14.42 -5.21 -8.83
N ASP A 511 13.67 -5.94 -9.68
CA ASP A 511 13.75 -5.83 -11.14
C ASP A 511 13.05 -4.57 -11.68
N ASP A 512 12.21 -3.92 -10.88
CA ASP A 512 11.45 -2.72 -11.24
C ASP A 512 12.20 -1.44 -10.82
N TYR A 513 11.66 -0.29 -11.22
CA TYR A 513 12.11 1.02 -10.81
C TYR A 513 11.15 1.59 -9.76
N PHE A 514 11.69 2.20 -8.71
CA PHE A 514 10.93 2.99 -7.75
C PHE A 514 11.23 4.47 -7.96
N GLY A 515 10.20 5.29 -7.94
CA GLY A 515 10.32 6.71 -8.19
C GLY A 515 9.23 7.53 -7.54
N TRP A 516 9.21 8.81 -7.89
CA TRP A 516 8.20 9.77 -7.52
C TRP A 516 7.91 10.70 -8.70
N GLY A 517 6.72 11.25 -8.69
CA GLY A 517 6.28 12.19 -9.71
C GLY A 517 5.23 13.14 -9.14
N ASP A 518 4.61 13.89 -10.03
CA ASP A 518 3.55 14.82 -9.69
C ASP A 518 2.25 14.50 -10.44
N ILE A 519 1.11 14.91 -9.87
CA ILE A 519 -0.21 14.77 -10.51
C ILE A 519 -0.51 15.86 -11.54
N ASP A 520 0.39 16.84 -11.72
CA ASP A 520 0.30 17.90 -12.71
C ASP A 520 1.10 17.57 -13.99
N VAL A 521 1.20 16.28 -14.32
CA VAL A 521 1.86 15.75 -15.51
C VAL A 521 0.85 15.08 -16.43
N ILE A 522 0.90 15.33 -17.73
CA ILE A 522 0.10 14.60 -18.73
C ILE A 522 1.04 13.70 -19.52
N TYR A 523 0.86 12.39 -19.42
CA TYR A 523 1.75 11.42 -20.07
C TYR A 523 1.42 11.25 -21.57
N GLY A 524 2.44 11.22 -22.41
CA GLY A 524 2.41 10.56 -23.71
C GLY A 524 2.66 9.06 -23.58
N LYS A 525 2.95 8.37 -24.69
CA LYS A 525 3.27 6.94 -24.67
C LYS A 525 4.75 6.72 -24.35
N ILE A 526 5.06 6.49 -23.07
CA ILE A 526 6.44 6.42 -22.54
C ILE A 526 7.26 5.31 -23.22
N SER A 527 6.66 4.17 -23.54
CA SER A 527 7.36 3.05 -24.19
C SER A 527 7.82 3.33 -25.63
N ASN A 528 7.42 4.46 -26.23
CA ASN A 528 8.00 4.93 -27.50
C ASN A 528 9.41 5.51 -27.32
N PHE A 529 9.78 5.95 -26.10
CA PHE A 529 11.03 6.67 -25.82
C PHE A 529 12.06 5.82 -25.09
N ILE A 530 11.60 4.96 -24.18
CA ILE A 530 12.48 4.20 -23.28
C ILE A 530 12.29 2.69 -23.45
N ASP A 531 13.42 2.00 -23.57
CA ASP A 531 13.51 0.55 -23.58
C ASP A 531 14.15 0.07 -22.28
N LEU A 532 13.33 -0.43 -21.35
CA LEU A 532 13.81 -0.86 -20.03
C LEU A 532 14.72 -2.09 -20.08
N SER A 533 14.78 -2.82 -21.20
CA SER A 533 15.74 -3.91 -21.38
C SER A 533 17.19 -3.40 -21.41
N ARG A 534 17.41 -2.11 -21.69
CA ARG A 534 18.71 -1.44 -21.64
C ARG A 534 19.25 -1.23 -20.22
N ASN A 535 18.45 -1.57 -19.21
CA ASN A 535 18.90 -1.72 -17.84
C ASN A 535 19.51 -0.44 -17.25
N TYR A 536 18.75 0.65 -17.27
CA TYR A 536 19.13 1.95 -16.68
C TYR A 536 19.29 1.86 -15.17
N ASP A 537 20.19 2.62 -14.59
CA ASP A 537 20.29 2.80 -13.14
C ASP A 537 19.29 3.86 -12.63
N ARG A 538 18.99 4.85 -13.49
CA ARG A 538 18.09 5.98 -13.23
C ARG A 538 17.32 6.38 -14.49
N ILE A 539 16.08 6.83 -14.30
CA ILE A 539 15.19 7.38 -15.32
C ILE A 539 14.74 8.76 -14.83
N GLY A 540 15.03 9.80 -15.61
CA GLY A 540 14.94 11.19 -15.16
C GLY A 540 16.31 11.73 -14.71
N TYR A 541 16.42 13.04 -14.52
CA TYR A 541 17.71 13.68 -14.26
C TYR A 541 17.70 14.58 -13.03
N ASN A 542 17.13 15.79 -13.14
CA ASN A 542 17.31 16.86 -12.14
C ASN A 542 16.01 17.44 -11.59
N ARG A 543 14.84 16.94 -12.00
CA ARG A 543 13.55 17.48 -11.58
C ARG A 543 12.60 16.37 -11.19
N ALA A 544 11.86 16.59 -10.11
CA ALA A 544 11.16 15.55 -9.36
C ALA A 544 9.75 15.23 -9.88
N HIS A 545 9.32 15.81 -11.00
CA HIS A 545 8.01 15.53 -11.61
C HIS A 545 7.96 14.17 -12.32
N PHE A 546 9.09 13.65 -12.78
CA PHE A 546 9.25 12.26 -13.22
C PHE A 546 10.66 11.77 -12.91
N MET A 547 10.82 11.07 -11.79
CA MET A 547 12.09 10.53 -11.36
C MET A 547 11.90 9.09 -10.91
N ALA A 548 12.71 8.17 -11.44
CA ALA A 548 12.74 6.80 -10.96
C ALA A 548 14.17 6.25 -10.90
N LEU A 549 14.45 5.50 -9.86
CA LEU A 549 15.71 4.82 -9.62
C LEU A 549 15.46 3.32 -9.67
N ARG A 550 16.47 2.55 -10.05
CA ARG A 550 16.38 1.09 -9.89
C ARG A 550 16.05 0.76 -8.45
N ASN A 551 15.12 -0.17 -8.24
CA ASN A 551 14.59 -0.45 -6.92
C ASN A 551 15.51 -1.35 -6.07
N THR A 552 16.77 -0.95 -5.89
CA THR A 552 17.74 -1.63 -5.03
C THR A 552 17.81 -0.97 -3.65
N GLN A 553 18.29 -1.71 -2.65
CA GLN A 553 18.52 -1.12 -1.32
C GLN A 553 19.45 0.11 -1.36
N ALA A 554 20.46 0.11 -2.23
CA ALA A 554 21.40 1.23 -2.37
C ALA A 554 20.69 2.52 -2.82
N TYR A 555 19.84 2.43 -3.85
CA TYR A 555 19.07 3.58 -4.32
C TYR A 555 17.93 3.98 -3.37
N ARG A 556 17.21 3.01 -2.80
CA ARG A 556 16.16 3.28 -1.79
C ARG A 556 16.70 4.08 -0.61
N LYS A 557 17.92 3.79 -0.16
CA LYS A 557 18.54 4.42 1.01
C LYS A 557 19.45 5.60 0.67
N LEU A 558 19.49 6.03 -0.60
CA LEU A 558 20.38 7.09 -1.06
C LEU A 558 20.14 8.40 -0.30
N TYR A 559 18.91 8.69 0.12
CA TYR A 559 18.58 9.89 0.91
C TYR A 559 19.36 9.96 2.25
N LYS A 560 19.84 8.82 2.78
CA LYS A 560 20.65 8.78 4.02
C LYS A 560 22.11 9.18 3.78
N THR A 561 22.61 8.96 2.58
CA THR A 561 23.99 9.26 2.19
C THR A 561 24.10 10.55 1.40
N ALA A 562 23.01 10.97 0.75
CA ALA A 562 22.95 12.14 -0.12
C ALA A 562 23.16 13.46 0.62
N ALA A 563 22.83 13.51 1.90
CA ALA A 563 22.98 14.69 2.72
C ALA A 563 23.25 14.25 4.18
N PRO A 564 24.41 14.57 4.78
CA PRO A 564 24.66 14.31 6.20
C PRO A 564 23.60 14.94 7.13
N ASP A 565 22.94 15.99 6.64
CA ASP A 565 21.85 16.76 7.26
C ASP A 565 20.45 16.28 6.86
N ALA A 566 20.27 15.12 6.20
CA ALA A 566 18.94 14.64 5.76
C ALA A 566 17.91 14.59 6.90
N LEU A 567 18.33 14.17 8.11
CA LEU A 567 17.49 14.18 9.29
C LEU A 567 17.05 15.61 9.70
N ASP A 568 17.96 16.57 9.59
CA ASP A 568 17.68 17.97 9.92
C ASP A 568 16.74 18.61 8.89
N ILE A 569 16.94 18.30 7.60
CA ILE A 569 16.04 18.71 6.51
C ILE A 569 14.63 18.17 6.77
N PHE A 570 14.50 16.87 7.04
CA PHE A 570 13.19 16.26 7.27
C PHE A 570 12.50 16.77 8.56
N ARG A 571 13.26 17.14 9.60
CA ARG A 571 12.71 17.67 10.86
C ARG A 571 12.34 19.15 10.80
N ASN A 572 12.99 19.94 9.95
CA ASN A 572 12.76 21.39 9.91
C ASN A 572 11.44 21.73 9.20
N ASN A 573 10.43 22.17 9.95
CA ASN A 573 9.08 22.50 9.45
C ASN A 573 8.94 23.94 8.90
N THR A 574 10.02 24.73 8.86
CA THR A 574 9.93 26.17 8.55
C THR A 574 10.31 26.57 7.11
N TRP A 575 10.90 25.67 6.31
CA TRP A 575 11.42 26.00 4.98
C TRP A 575 11.36 24.83 3.98
N TYR A 576 10.96 25.12 2.73
CA TYR A 576 11.09 24.23 1.56
C TYR A 576 12.48 24.41 0.93
N SER A 577 13.25 23.35 0.79
CA SER A 577 14.61 23.43 0.24
C SER A 577 14.73 22.91 -1.19
N GLY A 578 13.65 22.33 -1.74
CA GLY A 578 13.71 21.63 -3.02
C GLY A 578 14.62 20.41 -2.95
N TYR A 579 14.61 19.69 -1.82
CA TYR A 579 15.55 18.60 -1.59
C TYR A 579 15.47 17.53 -2.69
N ASP A 580 14.26 17.21 -3.13
CA ASP A 580 13.95 16.26 -4.20
C ASP A 580 14.42 16.73 -5.59
N GLU A 581 14.48 18.04 -5.84
CA GLU A 581 14.87 18.66 -7.13
C GLU A 581 16.31 19.23 -7.15
N GLY A 582 16.99 19.30 -6.01
CA GLY A 582 18.29 19.96 -5.88
C GLY A 582 19.32 19.07 -5.22
N LYS A 583 19.45 19.16 -3.90
CA LYS A 583 20.47 18.46 -3.10
C LYS A 583 20.50 16.96 -3.35
N PHE A 584 19.34 16.31 -3.50
CA PHE A 584 19.29 14.87 -3.79
C PHE A 584 19.83 14.55 -5.18
N ALA A 585 19.54 15.38 -6.19
CA ALA A 585 20.06 15.20 -7.54
C ALA A 585 21.59 15.34 -7.60
N GLU A 586 22.17 16.28 -6.84
CA GLU A 586 23.62 16.45 -6.72
C GLU A 586 24.33 15.25 -6.10
N ALA A 587 23.63 14.49 -5.26
CA ALA A 587 24.14 13.31 -4.58
C ALA A 587 24.08 12.02 -5.41
N LEU A 588 23.46 12.05 -6.59
CA LEU A 588 23.38 10.88 -7.45
C LEU A 588 24.77 10.48 -7.97
N PRO A 589 25.06 9.17 -8.09
CA PRO A 589 26.35 8.72 -8.59
C PRO A 589 26.63 9.27 -10.00
N LYS A 590 27.80 9.88 -10.21
CA LYS A 590 28.16 10.52 -11.50
C LYS A 590 28.35 9.55 -12.67
N ASN A 591 28.51 8.25 -12.41
CA ASN A 591 28.78 7.23 -13.42
C ASN A 591 27.58 6.30 -13.66
N ASP A 592 26.36 6.74 -13.33
CA ASP A 592 25.16 5.93 -13.48
C ASP A 592 24.68 5.86 -14.94
N HIS A 593 24.11 4.72 -15.35
CA HIS A 593 23.49 4.60 -16.68
C HIS A 593 22.09 5.22 -16.65
N ALA A 594 22.00 6.53 -16.93
CA ALA A 594 20.74 7.29 -16.84
C ALA A 594 20.01 7.40 -18.19
N PHE A 595 18.67 7.30 -18.17
CA PHE A 595 17.82 7.75 -19.26
C PHE A 595 17.32 9.17 -18.97
N PRO A 596 17.70 10.20 -19.77
CA PRO A 596 17.33 11.58 -19.51
C PRO A 596 15.90 11.85 -19.96
N MET A 597 14.93 11.39 -19.16
CA MET A 597 13.49 11.57 -19.42
C MET A 597 13.09 13.05 -19.60
N TRP A 598 13.92 13.97 -19.08
CA TRP A 598 13.77 15.41 -19.27
C TRP A 598 13.87 15.86 -20.74
N ASP A 599 14.68 15.21 -21.57
CA ASP A 599 14.90 15.63 -22.98
C ASP A 599 13.67 15.36 -23.88
N TYR A 600 12.66 14.69 -23.33
CA TYR A 600 11.45 14.26 -24.02
C TYR A 600 10.20 14.87 -23.40
N MET A 601 10.31 16.01 -22.72
CA MET A 601 9.14 16.69 -22.14
C MET A 601 8.92 18.10 -22.66
N SER A 602 7.69 18.56 -22.50
CA SER A 602 7.32 19.97 -22.66
C SER A 602 6.75 20.51 -21.35
N ASP A 603 6.96 21.78 -21.08
CA ASP A 603 6.57 22.40 -19.81
C ASP A 603 5.71 23.64 -20.09
N VAL A 604 4.66 23.79 -19.27
CA VAL A 604 3.64 24.83 -19.39
C VAL A 604 3.71 25.72 -18.16
N ILE A 605 4.49 26.78 -18.26
CA ILE A 605 4.83 27.65 -17.12
C ILE A 605 3.75 28.74 -16.93
N PRO A 606 3.35 29.05 -15.69
CA PRO A 606 2.59 30.27 -15.38
C PRO A 606 3.33 31.55 -15.81
N GLU A 607 2.59 32.56 -16.26
CA GLU A 607 3.17 33.82 -16.76
C GLU A 607 4.01 34.55 -15.68
N GLU A 608 3.66 34.39 -14.41
CA GLU A 608 4.40 34.91 -13.27
C GLU A 608 5.81 34.29 -13.08
N TRP A 609 6.06 33.10 -13.64
CA TRP A 609 7.34 32.38 -13.51
C TRP A 609 8.24 32.52 -14.75
N ASN A 610 7.75 33.18 -15.82
CA ASN A 610 8.46 33.37 -17.09
C ASN A 610 9.82 34.07 -16.97
N LYS A 611 10.01 34.90 -15.95
CA LYS A 611 11.20 35.74 -15.80
C LYS A 611 12.46 34.97 -15.36
N ARG A 612 12.34 33.71 -14.94
CA ARG A 612 13.44 32.96 -14.32
C ARG A 612 14.10 31.92 -15.23
N TRP A 613 13.43 31.51 -16.32
CA TRP A 613 13.82 30.32 -17.09
C TRP A 613 13.90 30.52 -18.61
N LEU A 614 13.38 31.63 -19.14
CA LEU A 614 13.38 31.88 -20.58
C LEU A 614 14.57 32.73 -21.03
N PRO A 615 15.02 32.58 -22.29
CA PRO A 615 15.92 33.53 -22.92
C PRO A 615 15.39 34.97 -22.81
N ALA A 616 16.30 35.92 -22.58
CA ALA A 616 15.95 37.33 -22.44
C ALA A 616 15.18 37.83 -23.69
N GLY A 617 13.90 38.21 -23.50
CA GLY A 617 13.01 38.70 -24.55
C GLY A 617 11.89 37.74 -24.97
N SER A 618 11.87 36.50 -24.48
CA SER A 618 10.76 35.57 -24.73
C SER A 618 9.54 35.87 -23.86
N THR A 619 8.35 35.77 -24.46
CA THR A 619 7.03 35.88 -23.81
C THR A 619 6.30 34.53 -23.75
N ALA A 620 6.95 33.45 -24.18
CA ALA A 620 6.34 32.12 -24.31
C ALA A 620 5.92 31.56 -22.95
N THR A 621 4.74 30.93 -22.85
CA THR A 621 4.27 30.21 -21.63
C THR A 621 4.37 28.69 -21.78
N PHE A 622 4.88 28.26 -22.94
CA PHE A 622 5.25 26.89 -23.25
C PHE A 622 6.72 26.88 -23.62
N TYR A 623 7.43 25.83 -23.24
CA TYR A 623 8.72 25.51 -23.85
C TYR A 623 8.89 24.01 -24.02
N ASP A 624 9.59 23.64 -25.10
CA ASP A 624 10.09 22.28 -25.29
C ASP A 624 11.53 22.25 -24.77
N THR A 625 11.86 21.23 -23.99
CA THR A 625 13.22 21.01 -23.49
C THR A 625 14.22 20.67 -24.60
N TYR A 626 13.74 20.11 -25.71
CA TYR A 626 14.57 19.71 -26.85
C TYR A 626 15.00 20.90 -27.72
N ASP A 627 14.07 21.82 -28.00
CA ASP A 627 14.35 23.04 -28.75
C ASP A 627 13.70 24.25 -28.06
N MET A 628 14.47 24.85 -27.15
CA MET A 628 14.06 26.04 -26.39
C MET A 628 13.97 27.31 -27.26
N THR A 629 14.33 27.25 -28.55
CA THR A 629 14.30 28.42 -29.44
C THR A 629 12.97 28.56 -30.19
N LYS A 630 12.13 27.51 -30.18
CA LYS A 630 10.86 27.48 -30.90
C LYS A 630 9.67 27.77 -29.98
N ASP A 631 8.74 28.56 -30.50
CA ASP A 631 7.46 28.79 -29.85
C ASP A 631 6.50 27.62 -30.13
N ILE A 632 5.91 27.07 -29.07
CA ILE A 632 4.88 26.03 -29.17
C ILE A 632 3.52 26.68 -29.46
N ARG A 633 2.82 26.16 -30.48
CA ARG A 633 1.45 26.54 -30.81
C ARG A 633 0.44 25.85 -29.91
N HIS A 634 0.56 24.54 -29.74
CA HIS A 634 -0.25 23.71 -28.85
C HIS A 634 0.41 22.35 -28.62
N LEU A 635 -0.01 21.66 -27.55
CA LEU A 635 0.20 20.23 -27.37
C LEU A 635 -1.07 19.49 -27.79
N HIS A 636 -0.95 18.42 -28.56
CA HIS A 636 -2.05 17.56 -28.99
C HIS A 636 -1.91 16.18 -28.35
N TYR A 637 -2.84 15.81 -27.49
CA TYR A 637 -2.92 14.51 -26.85
C TYR A 637 -3.91 13.62 -27.59
N THR A 638 -3.51 12.38 -27.82
CA THR A 638 -4.31 11.29 -28.40
C THR A 638 -4.06 10.00 -27.60
N PRO A 639 -4.92 8.97 -27.70
CA PRO A 639 -4.65 7.65 -27.11
C PRO A 639 -3.33 7.03 -27.56
N GLU A 640 -2.81 7.45 -28.71
CA GLU A 640 -1.56 6.98 -29.30
C GLU A 640 -0.32 7.70 -28.76
N GLY A 641 -0.46 8.90 -28.18
CA GLY A 641 0.66 9.67 -27.65
C GLY A 641 0.39 11.17 -27.52
N LEU A 642 1.45 11.92 -27.20
CA LEU A 642 1.42 13.36 -26.96
C LEU A 642 2.39 14.07 -27.93
N VAL A 643 1.88 15.06 -28.68
CA VAL A 643 2.62 15.74 -29.74
C VAL A 643 2.67 17.25 -29.49
N VAL A 644 3.86 17.82 -29.52
CA VAL A 644 4.09 19.27 -29.60
C VAL A 644 3.93 19.71 -31.05
N THR A 645 3.16 20.77 -31.29
CA THR A 645 3.12 21.48 -32.58
C THR A 645 3.71 22.87 -32.40
N TYR A 646 4.74 23.21 -33.15
CA TYR A 646 5.36 24.53 -33.14
C TYR A 646 4.59 25.54 -34.01
N VAL A 647 4.85 26.83 -33.84
CA VAL A 647 4.21 27.90 -34.63
C VAL A 647 4.54 27.81 -36.13
N ASP A 648 5.72 27.28 -36.49
CA ASP A 648 6.15 27.05 -37.87
C ASP A 648 5.49 25.81 -38.53
N GLY A 649 4.70 25.03 -37.77
CA GLY A 649 3.99 23.84 -38.23
C GLY A 649 4.75 22.53 -38.09
N GLU A 650 6.01 22.55 -37.64
CA GLU A 650 6.73 21.32 -37.29
C GLU A 650 6.09 20.65 -36.06
N THR A 651 6.16 19.32 -36.00
CA THR A 651 5.59 18.51 -34.91
C THR A 651 6.61 17.56 -34.32
N ARG A 652 6.47 17.24 -33.03
CA ARG A 652 7.37 16.32 -32.31
C ARG A 652 6.62 15.59 -31.21
N GLU A 653 6.86 14.28 -31.07
CA GLU A 653 6.32 13.51 -29.96
C GLU A 653 7.10 13.76 -28.66
N VAL A 654 6.39 13.83 -27.53
CA VAL A 654 6.95 13.98 -26.19
C VAL A 654 6.43 12.88 -25.25
N ALA A 655 7.27 12.47 -24.30
CA ALA A 655 6.95 11.46 -23.30
C ALA A 655 5.92 11.96 -22.27
N TYR A 656 5.93 13.25 -21.95
CA TYR A 656 4.94 13.89 -21.09
C TYR A 656 5.00 15.42 -21.18
N ALA A 657 3.96 16.09 -20.68
CA ALA A 657 3.93 17.52 -20.44
C ALA A 657 3.76 17.84 -18.94
N HIS A 658 4.51 18.83 -18.44
CA HIS A 658 4.40 19.32 -17.07
C HIS A 658 3.55 20.60 -17.02
N LEU A 659 2.49 20.61 -16.20
CA LEU A 659 1.50 21.70 -16.14
C LEU A 659 1.76 22.73 -15.03
N GLN A 660 2.81 22.55 -14.23
CA GLN A 660 3.26 23.48 -13.18
C GLN A 660 2.12 23.95 -12.24
N LYS A 661 1.24 23.02 -11.85
CA LYS A 661 0.11 23.23 -10.92
C LYS A 661 -0.87 24.34 -11.33
N ARG A 662 -0.87 24.74 -12.61
CA ARG A 662 -1.71 25.84 -13.09
C ARG A 662 -3.17 25.41 -13.18
N LYS A 663 -4.11 26.33 -12.94
CA LYS A 663 -5.53 26.10 -13.24
C LYS A 663 -5.73 26.25 -14.74
N PHE A 664 -6.39 25.27 -15.36
CA PHE A 664 -6.79 25.32 -16.76
C PHE A 664 -8.30 25.26 -16.85
N PRO A 665 -9.00 26.13 -17.58
CA PRO A 665 -10.37 25.86 -18.00
C PRO A 665 -10.38 24.54 -18.80
N THR A 666 -11.14 23.55 -18.34
CA THR A 666 -11.33 22.25 -19.01
C THR A 666 -12.72 22.17 -19.64
N PRO A 667 -12.91 21.46 -20.77
CA PRO A 667 -14.19 21.41 -21.48
C PRO A 667 -15.20 20.43 -20.85
N SER A 668 -14.72 19.39 -20.18
CA SER A 668 -15.50 18.42 -19.39
C SER A 668 -14.56 17.61 -18.49
N PRO A 669 -14.98 17.20 -17.28
CA PRO A 669 -14.22 16.29 -16.43
C PRO A 669 -14.22 14.82 -16.90
N THR A 670 -14.93 14.44 -17.97
CA THR A 670 -15.09 13.02 -18.39
C THR A 670 -14.70 12.68 -19.84
N CYS A 671 -13.96 13.54 -20.54
CA CYS A 671 -13.62 13.28 -21.95
C CYS A 671 -12.51 12.23 -22.11
N ARG A 672 -12.73 11.20 -22.94
CA ARG A 672 -11.68 10.28 -23.39
C ARG A 672 -11.19 10.66 -24.79
N GLY A 673 -9.88 10.70 -25.01
CA GLY A 673 -9.29 10.32 -26.30
C GLY A 673 -9.03 11.36 -27.39
N ASP A 674 -9.09 12.67 -27.15
CA ASP A 674 -8.45 13.69 -28.03
C ASP A 674 -8.45 15.05 -27.30
N PHE A 675 -7.31 15.72 -27.14
CA PHE A 675 -7.24 17.03 -26.47
C PHE A 675 -6.15 17.95 -27.04
N TYR A 676 -6.43 19.25 -27.11
CA TYR A 676 -5.43 20.27 -27.44
C TYR A 676 -5.17 21.14 -26.22
N MET A 677 -3.93 21.23 -25.75
CA MET A 677 -3.54 22.17 -24.70
C MET A 677 -2.94 23.42 -25.35
N THR A 678 -3.59 24.56 -25.13
CA THR A 678 -3.07 25.89 -25.48
C THR A 678 -2.63 26.62 -24.23
N ARG A 679 -2.10 27.83 -24.42
CA ARG A 679 -1.43 28.62 -23.37
C ARG A 679 -2.32 28.92 -22.18
N ASP A 680 -3.62 28.83 -22.33
CA ASP A 680 -4.66 29.34 -21.44
C ASP A 680 -5.75 28.30 -21.14
N ARG A 681 -5.82 27.20 -21.91
CA ARG A 681 -6.96 26.29 -21.89
C ARG A 681 -6.60 24.88 -22.37
N ILE A 682 -7.33 23.89 -21.86
CA ILE A 682 -7.40 22.55 -22.45
C ILE A 682 -8.69 22.49 -23.27
N HIS A 683 -8.55 22.22 -24.56
CA HIS A 683 -9.65 22.03 -25.50
C HIS A 683 -9.86 20.53 -25.69
N GLY A 684 -11.12 20.08 -25.70
CA GLY A 684 -11.44 18.71 -26.12
C GLY A 684 -11.33 18.63 -27.63
N GLY A 685 -10.66 17.60 -28.13
CA GLY A 685 -10.83 17.14 -29.50
C GLY A 685 -12.23 16.55 -29.69
N ALA A 686 -12.59 16.24 -30.94
CA ALA A 686 -13.95 15.87 -31.32
C ALA A 686 -14.54 14.84 -30.33
N ALA A 687 -15.56 15.28 -29.58
CA ALA A 687 -16.08 14.56 -28.42
C ALA A 687 -16.25 13.06 -28.73
N THR A 688 -15.61 12.19 -27.94
CA THR A 688 -16.17 10.86 -27.72
C THR A 688 -17.59 11.09 -27.21
N LYS A 689 -18.59 10.61 -27.97
CA LYS A 689 -20.01 10.77 -27.65
C LYS A 689 -20.24 10.45 -26.18
N LYS A 690 -20.89 11.36 -25.45
CA LYS A 690 -21.31 11.13 -24.06
C LYS A 690 -22.18 9.88 -24.05
N ARG A 691 -21.88 8.90 -23.20
CA ARG A 691 -22.74 7.72 -23.05
C ARG A 691 -23.97 8.11 -22.25
N VAL A 692 -25.13 8.05 -22.88
CA VAL A 692 -26.40 8.40 -22.26
C VAL A 692 -27.22 7.13 -22.04
N THR A 693 -27.85 6.99 -20.87
CA THR A 693 -28.85 5.95 -20.63
C THR A 693 -30.24 6.56 -20.53
N VAL A 694 -31.18 6.04 -21.31
CA VAL A 694 -32.58 6.47 -21.26
C VAL A 694 -33.36 5.52 -20.36
N LEU A 695 -33.87 6.03 -19.23
CA LEU A 695 -34.74 5.31 -18.32
C LEU A 695 -36.18 5.73 -18.56
N THR A 696 -37.04 4.78 -18.91
CA THR A 696 -38.45 5.05 -19.15
C THR A 696 -39.36 3.98 -18.57
N TYR A 697 -40.61 4.34 -18.32
CA TYR A 697 -41.66 3.44 -17.87
C TYR A 697 -42.79 3.48 -18.90
N CYS A 698 -43.20 2.32 -19.43
CA CYS A 698 -44.23 2.27 -20.46
C CYS A 698 -44.97 0.94 -20.44
N THR A 699 -46.28 0.96 -20.17
CA THR A 699 -47.06 -0.28 -20.12
C THR A 699 -48.47 -0.11 -20.69
N GLY A 700 -49.02 -1.18 -21.23
CA GLY A 700 -50.39 -1.27 -21.75
C GLY A 700 -50.55 -0.76 -23.18
N TYR A 701 -49.47 -0.41 -23.88
CA TYR A 701 -49.53 0.13 -25.24
C TYR A 701 -49.31 -0.92 -26.32
N ARG A 702 -49.69 -0.61 -27.56
CA ARG A 702 -49.35 -1.44 -28.71
C ARG A 702 -47.84 -1.41 -28.98
N TYR A 703 -47.31 -2.46 -29.60
CA TYR A 703 -45.89 -2.61 -29.92
C TYR A 703 -45.31 -1.40 -30.69
N GLU A 704 -46.10 -0.78 -31.56
CA GLU A 704 -45.69 0.35 -32.38
C GLU A 704 -45.30 1.58 -31.55
N VAL A 705 -45.87 1.76 -30.35
CA VAL A 705 -45.51 2.85 -29.44
C VAL A 705 -44.07 2.69 -28.95
N TYR A 706 -43.72 1.49 -28.47
CA TYR A 706 -42.36 1.17 -28.01
C TYR A 706 -41.34 1.27 -29.15
N ARG A 707 -41.68 0.68 -30.30
CA ARG A 707 -40.82 0.69 -31.49
C ARG A 707 -40.60 2.10 -32.02
N ARG A 708 -41.60 2.98 -31.99
CA ARG A 708 -41.44 4.39 -32.39
C ARG A 708 -40.50 5.12 -31.44
N PHE A 709 -40.71 5.00 -30.13
CA PHE A 709 -39.88 5.69 -29.14
C PHE A 709 -38.40 5.30 -29.30
N VAL A 710 -38.12 3.99 -29.28
CA VAL A 710 -36.76 3.45 -29.43
C VAL A 710 -36.21 3.72 -30.82
N GLY A 711 -37.01 3.52 -31.86
CA GLY A 711 -36.59 3.67 -33.24
C GLY A 711 -36.23 5.11 -33.61
N THR A 712 -37.03 6.09 -33.19
CA THR A 712 -36.71 7.51 -33.42
C THR A 712 -35.45 7.94 -32.67
N LEU A 713 -35.16 7.36 -31.49
CA LEU A 713 -33.91 7.59 -30.78
C LEU A 713 -32.71 7.03 -31.55
N TYR A 714 -32.71 5.73 -31.88
CA TYR A 714 -31.56 5.11 -32.56
C TYR A 714 -31.35 5.62 -33.98
N ASP A 715 -32.39 6.06 -34.68
CA ASP A 715 -32.28 6.68 -36.02
C ASP A 715 -31.49 7.99 -36.00
N THR A 716 -31.34 8.64 -34.84
CA THR A 716 -30.47 9.83 -34.69
C THR A 716 -28.98 9.50 -34.61
N GLY A 717 -28.61 8.22 -34.48
CA GLY A 717 -27.23 7.78 -34.24
C GLY A 717 -26.87 7.67 -32.75
N PHE A 718 -27.87 7.61 -31.88
CA PHE A 718 -27.73 7.30 -30.45
C PHE A 718 -27.06 5.93 -30.26
N SER A 719 -26.06 5.86 -29.37
CA SER A 719 -25.29 4.63 -29.12
C SER A 719 -25.50 4.03 -27.74
N GLY A 720 -26.06 4.81 -26.81
CA GLY A 720 -26.31 4.40 -25.43
C GLY A 720 -27.38 3.34 -25.22
N ASP A 721 -27.66 3.12 -23.93
CA ASP A 721 -28.58 2.09 -23.45
C ASP A 721 -29.99 2.68 -23.24
N VAL A 722 -31.02 1.89 -23.51
CA VAL A 722 -32.42 2.22 -23.16
C VAL A 722 -32.93 1.17 -22.20
N VAL A 723 -33.37 1.55 -21.01
CA VAL A 723 -34.00 0.65 -20.04
C VAL A 723 -35.48 0.99 -19.93
N ILE A 724 -36.32 0.03 -20.30
CA ILE A 724 -37.78 0.17 -20.28
C ILE A 724 -38.36 -0.67 -19.14
N VAL A 725 -39.02 -0.01 -18.20
CA VAL A 725 -39.80 -0.69 -17.17
C VAL A 725 -41.21 -0.93 -17.70
N VAL A 726 -41.65 -2.19 -17.68
CA VAL A 726 -42.95 -2.64 -18.21
C VAL A 726 -43.65 -3.57 -17.23
N ASN A 727 -44.96 -3.80 -17.38
CA ASN A 727 -45.64 -4.87 -16.65
C ASN A 727 -45.38 -6.25 -17.30
N ALA A 728 -45.72 -7.32 -16.60
CA ALA A 728 -45.60 -8.69 -17.11
C ALA A 728 -46.38 -8.94 -18.42
N ALA A 729 -47.50 -8.24 -18.65
CA ALA A 729 -48.31 -8.40 -19.86
C ALA A 729 -47.63 -7.86 -21.14
N ASP A 730 -46.59 -7.04 -21.00
CA ASP A 730 -45.84 -6.45 -22.11
C ASP A 730 -44.45 -7.10 -22.32
N GLU A 731 -44.10 -8.14 -21.56
CA GLU A 731 -42.78 -8.77 -21.64
C GLU A 731 -42.47 -9.30 -23.05
N ASP A 732 -43.43 -9.95 -23.71
CA ASP A 732 -43.28 -10.42 -25.10
C ASP A 732 -42.94 -9.29 -26.09
N LYS A 733 -43.47 -8.08 -25.83
CA LYS A 733 -43.18 -6.90 -26.64
C LYS A 733 -41.73 -6.43 -26.42
N MET A 734 -41.20 -6.56 -25.20
CA MET A 734 -39.82 -6.19 -24.88
C MET A 734 -38.82 -7.19 -25.45
N VAL A 735 -39.13 -8.49 -25.42
CA VAL A 735 -38.32 -9.53 -26.09
C VAL A 735 -38.21 -9.23 -27.58
N ARG A 736 -39.34 -8.90 -28.23
CA ARG A 736 -39.34 -8.50 -29.64
C ARG A 736 -38.54 -7.23 -29.89
N LEU A 737 -38.70 -6.21 -29.04
CA LEU A 737 -38.00 -4.93 -29.20
C LEU A 737 -36.48 -5.06 -29.04
N ARG A 738 -36.02 -5.86 -28.07
CA ARG A 738 -34.59 -6.14 -27.84
C ARG A 738 -33.96 -6.92 -29.00
N ALA A 739 -34.73 -7.77 -29.68
CA ALA A 739 -34.27 -8.44 -30.89
C ALA A 739 -34.06 -7.45 -32.06
N GLU A 740 -34.87 -6.39 -32.14
CA GLU A 740 -34.69 -5.31 -33.13
C GLU A 740 -33.59 -4.30 -32.71
N TYR A 741 -33.42 -4.06 -31.41
CA TYR A 741 -32.49 -3.07 -30.85
C TYR A 741 -31.70 -3.68 -29.66
N PRO A 742 -30.47 -4.21 -29.89
CA PRO A 742 -29.73 -4.98 -28.88
C PRO A 742 -29.38 -4.23 -27.59
N ASN A 743 -29.27 -2.89 -27.65
CA ASN A 743 -28.97 -2.02 -26.50
C ASN A 743 -30.24 -1.61 -25.71
N VAL A 744 -31.39 -2.22 -26.02
CA VAL A 744 -32.59 -2.11 -25.22
C VAL A 744 -32.59 -3.19 -24.14
N HIS A 745 -32.68 -2.75 -22.90
CA HIS A 745 -32.88 -3.57 -21.72
C HIS A 745 -34.28 -3.31 -21.16
N TYR A 746 -34.79 -4.24 -20.37
CA TYR A 746 -36.10 -4.08 -19.75
C TYR A 746 -36.14 -4.66 -18.34
N HIS A 747 -37.04 -4.12 -17.53
CA HIS A 747 -37.35 -4.60 -16.19
C HIS A 747 -38.86 -4.86 -16.09
N VAL A 748 -39.24 -6.03 -15.58
CA VAL A 748 -40.64 -6.43 -15.45
C VAL A 748 -41.12 -6.14 -14.04
N ASP A 749 -42.11 -5.27 -13.90
CA ASP A 749 -42.83 -4.98 -12.66
C ASP A 749 -44.10 -5.84 -12.57
N MET A 750 -44.43 -6.30 -11.35
CA MET A 750 -45.49 -7.28 -11.07
C MET A 750 -46.82 -6.62 -10.69
N LEU A 751 -47.00 -5.34 -10.96
CA LEU A 751 -48.20 -4.60 -10.60
C LEU A 751 -49.22 -4.58 -11.75
N ASP A 752 -50.46 -4.95 -11.43
CA ASP A 752 -51.55 -5.05 -12.41
C ASP A 752 -52.22 -3.71 -12.75
N ASN A 753 -51.98 -2.63 -11.97
CA ASN A 753 -52.62 -1.32 -12.15
C ASN A 753 -51.65 -0.29 -12.77
N PRO A 754 -51.82 0.08 -14.06
CA PRO A 754 -50.93 1.03 -14.75
C PRO A 754 -50.76 2.38 -14.05
N ARG A 755 -51.78 2.86 -13.31
CA ARG A 755 -51.72 4.13 -12.57
C ARG A 755 -50.80 4.06 -11.36
N GLN A 756 -50.80 2.94 -10.65
CA GLN A 756 -49.91 2.71 -9.51
C GLN A 756 -48.46 2.50 -9.97
N CYS A 757 -48.28 1.89 -11.14
CA CYS A 757 -46.93 1.68 -11.68
C CYS A 757 -46.26 2.99 -12.11
N GLN A 758 -47.00 3.94 -12.71
CA GLN A 758 -46.45 5.27 -13.04
C GLN A 758 -45.94 6.03 -11.80
N GLN A 759 -46.58 5.86 -10.65
CA GLN A 759 -46.13 6.47 -9.40
C GLN A 759 -44.90 5.75 -8.82
N LYS A 760 -44.80 4.43 -8.99
CA LYS A 760 -43.69 3.64 -8.46
C LYS A 760 -42.42 3.65 -9.33
N ARG A 761 -42.50 4.12 -10.58
CA ARG A 761 -41.34 4.15 -11.50
C ARG A 761 -40.10 4.79 -10.89
N TYR A 762 -40.25 5.83 -10.06
CA TYR A 762 -39.13 6.51 -9.41
C TYR A 762 -38.40 5.64 -8.37
N PHE A 763 -39.11 4.74 -7.67
CA PHE A 763 -38.48 3.79 -6.76
C PHE A 763 -37.67 2.75 -7.53
N ILE A 764 -38.20 2.26 -8.65
CA ILE A 764 -37.49 1.32 -9.54
C ILE A 764 -36.28 2.01 -10.18
N PHE A 765 -36.43 3.24 -10.68
CA PHE A 765 -35.33 4.01 -11.24
C PHE A 765 -34.23 4.27 -10.20
N LYS A 766 -34.60 4.51 -8.93
CA LYS A 766 -33.65 4.68 -7.82
C LYS A 766 -32.83 3.42 -7.54
N GLU A 767 -33.37 2.24 -7.79
CA GLU A 767 -32.61 0.98 -7.68
C GLU A 767 -31.74 0.74 -8.92
N LEU A 768 -32.30 0.99 -10.11
CA LEU A 768 -31.59 0.77 -11.39
C LEU A 768 -30.39 1.68 -11.55
N ILE A 769 -30.48 2.97 -11.16
CA ILE A 769 -29.43 3.97 -11.34
C ILE A 769 -28.09 3.55 -10.71
N GLU A 770 -28.10 2.80 -9.61
CA GLU A 770 -26.88 2.33 -8.93
C GLU A 770 -26.08 1.29 -9.74
N THR A 771 -26.68 0.73 -10.79
CA THR A 771 -26.05 -0.29 -11.64
C THR A 771 -25.64 0.23 -13.02
N LEU A 772 -26.03 1.46 -13.38
CA LEU A 772 -25.79 1.99 -14.72
C LEU A 772 -24.35 2.50 -14.88
N LYS A 773 -23.75 2.22 -16.05
CA LYS A 773 -22.45 2.76 -16.46
C LYS A 773 -22.67 3.80 -17.55
N THR A 774 -22.90 5.05 -17.16
CA THR A 774 -23.36 6.11 -18.05
C THR A 774 -22.88 7.48 -17.59
N ASP A 775 -22.66 8.42 -18.52
CA ASP A 775 -22.25 9.79 -18.22
C ASP A 775 -23.45 10.66 -17.85
N TYR A 776 -24.58 10.42 -18.52
CA TYR A 776 -25.85 11.09 -18.29
C TYR A 776 -27.01 10.11 -18.33
N VAL A 777 -28.10 10.47 -17.66
CA VAL A 777 -29.36 9.73 -17.66
C VAL A 777 -30.50 10.65 -18.08
N LEU A 778 -31.32 10.18 -19.02
CA LEU A 778 -32.60 10.78 -19.37
C LEU A 778 -33.72 9.97 -18.72
N LEU A 779 -34.37 10.53 -17.71
CA LEU A 779 -35.65 10.03 -17.21
C LEU A 779 -36.75 10.56 -18.13
N CYS A 780 -37.55 9.66 -18.71
CA CYS A 780 -38.60 10.13 -19.59
C CYS A 780 -39.87 9.27 -19.70
N ASP A 781 -40.95 9.89 -20.19
CA ASP A 781 -42.17 9.18 -20.61
C ASP A 781 -42.06 8.79 -22.10
N SER A 782 -42.02 7.50 -22.41
CA SER A 782 -41.84 7.04 -23.80
C SER A 782 -43.12 7.08 -24.63
N ARG A 783 -44.29 7.34 -24.03
CA ARG A 783 -45.56 7.41 -24.77
C ARG A 783 -45.60 8.61 -25.70
N ASP A 784 -45.21 9.79 -25.22
CA ASP A 784 -45.46 11.07 -25.90
C ASP A 784 -44.17 11.84 -26.23
N LEU A 785 -43.04 11.13 -26.32
CA LEU A 785 -41.77 11.62 -26.86
C LEU A 785 -41.40 11.01 -28.21
N TYR A 786 -40.70 11.78 -29.04
CA TYR A 786 -39.83 11.27 -30.11
C TYR A 786 -38.59 12.16 -30.28
N PHE A 787 -37.57 11.63 -30.95
CA PHE A 787 -36.25 12.26 -31.07
C PHE A 787 -35.99 12.73 -32.51
N GLN A 788 -35.40 13.92 -32.64
CA GLN A 788 -34.99 14.52 -33.93
C GLN A 788 -33.48 14.66 -34.06
N LYS A 789 -32.74 14.64 -32.94
CA LYS A 789 -31.27 14.69 -32.90
C LYS A 789 -30.74 13.77 -31.81
N ASN A 790 -29.47 13.38 -31.93
CA ASN A 790 -28.80 12.50 -30.99
C ASN A 790 -28.56 13.23 -29.67
N ILE A 791 -29.25 12.81 -28.61
CA ILE A 791 -29.16 13.44 -27.29
C ILE A 791 -27.75 13.37 -26.67
N GLU A 792 -26.90 12.44 -27.11
CA GLU A 792 -25.48 12.34 -26.71
C GLU A 792 -24.65 13.55 -27.18
N ASP A 793 -25.12 14.26 -28.21
CA ASP A 793 -24.45 15.42 -28.80
C ASP A 793 -24.84 16.75 -28.12
N TYR A 794 -25.75 16.73 -27.13
CA TYR A 794 -26.19 17.94 -26.46
C TYR A 794 -25.15 18.46 -25.46
N ASP A 795 -24.85 19.76 -25.56
CA ASP A 795 -23.98 20.44 -24.61
C ASP A 795 -24.75 20.81 -23.32
N THR A 796 -24.42 20.08 -22.26
CA THR A 796 -24.99 20.23 -20.93
C THR A 796 -24.29 21.31 -20.11
N GLY A 797 -23.15 21.84 -20.56
CA GLY A 797 -22.28 22.67 -19.74
C GLY A 797 -21.85 21.92 -18.48
N ASP A 798 -21.88 22.62 -17.35
CA ASP A 798 -21.54 22.13 -16.02
C ASP A 798 -22.76 21.65 -15.21
N ALA A 799 -23.92 21.43 -15.85
CA ALA A 799 -25.15 21.06 -15.16
C ALA A 799 -25.16 19.58 -14.70
N ASP A 800 -25.42 19.38 -13.40
CA ASP A 800 -25.66 18.08 -12.78
C ASP A 800 -27.08 17.57 -13.02
N LEU A 801 -28.06 18.49 -13.06
CA LEU A 801 -29.47 18.18 -13.25
C LEU A 801 -30.11 19.23 -14.15
N ILE A 802 -30.84 18.77 -15.16
CA ILE A 802 -31.52 19.58 -16.15
C ILE A 802 -33.01 19.21 -16.17
N TYR A 803 -33.86 20.22 -15.98
CA TYR A 803 -35.30 20.09 -16.08
C TYR A 803 -35.87 21.08 -17.09
N PHE A 804 -37.04 20.75 -17.65
CA PHE A 804 -37.60 21.48 -18.80
C PHE A 804 -38.90 22.17 -18.44
N LEU A 805 -38.95 23.47 -18.69
CA LEU A 805 -40.10 24.34 -18.48
C LEU A 805 -41.00 24.33 -19.71
N GLU A 806 -42.29 24.14 -19.45
CA GLU A 806 -43.38 24.35 -20.39
C GLU A 806 -43.76 25.84 -20.45
N ASP A 807 -44.63 26.21 -21.41
CA ASP A 807 -45.05 27.61 -21.59
C ASP A 807 -46.18 28.04 -20.63
N MET A 808 -46.75 27.12 -19.84
CA MET A 808 -47.85 27.40 -18.91
C MET A 808 -47.36 27.53 -17.46
N LYS A 809 -47.86 28.54 -16.75
CA LYS A 809 -47.61 28.70 -15.31
C LYS A 809 -48.42 27.72 -14.48
N ILE A 810 -47.85 27.31 -13.35
CA ILE A 810 -48.47 26.37 -12.40
C ILE A 810 -49.86 26.86 -11.96
N LYS A 811 -50.01 28.16 -11.64
CA LYS A 811 -51.29 28.72 -11.20
C LYS A 811 -52.39 28.59 -12.26
N ASP A 812 -52.05 28.67 -13.54
CA ASP A 812 -53.02 28.70 -14.64
C ASP A 812 -53.49 27.27 -15.02
N CYS A 813 -52.86 26.24 -14.46
CA CYS A 813 -53.22 24.84 -14.65
C CYS A 813 -54.10 24.32 -13.48
N PRO A 814 -55.37 23.95 -13.72
CA PRO A 814 -56.24 23.43 -12.66
C PRO A 814 -55.71 22.16 -11.98
N HIS A 815 -55.01 21.29 -12.72
CA HIS A 815 -54.45 20.05 -12.19
C HIS A 815 -53.23 20.30 -11.28
N ASN A 816 -52.23 21.05 -11.76
CA ASN A 816 -51.04 21.36 -10.95
C ASN A 816 -51.41 22.19 -9.71
N ARG A 817 -52.36 23.12 -9.82
CA ARG A 817 -52.87 23.86 -8.66
C ARG A 817 -53.45 22.93 -7.60
N LYS A 818 -54.26 21.94 -8.02
CA LYS A 818 -54.84 20.95 -7.10
C LYS A 818 -53.75 20.05 -6.49
N TRP A 819 -52.81 19.55 -7.30
CA TRP A 819 -51.73 18.68 -6.79
C TRP A 819 -50.86 19.38 -5.76
N LEU A 820 -50.57 20.68 -5.94
CA LEU A 820 -49.85 21.45 -4.92
C LEU A 820 -50.66 21.58 -3.63
N GLN A 821 -51.97 21.86 -3.69
CA GLN A 821 -52.83 21.89 -2.50
C GLN A 821 -52.84 20.54 -1.76
N ASP A 822 -52.86 19.44 -2.51
CA ASP A 822 -52.80 18.08 -1.96
C ASP A 822 -51.44 17.81 -1.29
N ILE A 823 -50.33 18.27 -1.88
CA ILE A 823 -48.97 18.19 -1.30
C ILE A 823 -48.87 19.02 -0.03
N GLU A 824 -49.37 20.26 -0.03
CA GLU A 824 -49.44 21.15 1.13
C GLU A 824 -50.15 20.47 2.31
N THR A 825 -51.32 19.91 2.03
CA THR A 825 -52.12 19.16 3.00
C THR A 825 -51.37 17.94 3.55
N CYS A 826 -50.70 17.16 2.69
CA CYS A 826 -49.97 15.97 3.11
C CYS A 826 -48.68 16.27 3.88
N MET A 827 -47.98 17.35 3.52
CA MET A 827 -46.71 17.74 4.13
C MET A 827 -46.91 18.50 5.45
N GLY A 828 -48.12 19.01 5.72
CA GLY A 828 -48.43 19.74 6.95
C GLY A 828 -47.67 21.06 7.07
N ARG A 829 -47.24 21.63 5.94
CA ARG A 829 -46.51 22.91 5.85
C ARG A 829 -47.05 23.71 4.68
N GLU A 830 -47.12 25.02 4.83
CA GLU A 830 -47.47 25.95 3.75
C GLU A 830 -46.39 25.88 2.64
N ILE A 831 -46.80 25.87 1.37
CA ILE A 831 -45.85 25.87 0.25
C ILE A 831 -45.22 27.27 0.11
N ILE A 832 -44.00 27.34 -0.45
CA ILE A 832 -43.30 28.60 -0.73
C ILE A 832 -44.23 29.63 -1.40
N PRO A 833 -44.37 30.84 -0.82
CA PRO A 833 -45.14 31.92 -1.44
C PRO A 833 -44.67 32.21 -2.86
N GLY A 834 -45.60 32.23 -3.82
CA GLY A 834 -45.31 32.55 -5.21
C GLY A 834 -44.93 31.37 -6.11
N ILE A 835 -44.91 30.12 -5.62
CA ILE A 835 -44.63 28.94 -6.46
C ILE A 835 -45.53 28.87 -7.70
N GLY A 836 -46.79 29.32 -7.58
CA GLY A 836 -47.75 29.34 -8.69
C GLY A 836 -47.37 30.25 -9.85
N GLU A 837 -46.48 31.23 -9.64
CA GLU A 837 -45.99 32.12 -10.70
C GLU A 837 -44.92 31.46 -11.58
N ASN A 838 -44.37 30.33 -11.16
CA ASN A 838 -43.39 29.58 -11.93
C ASN A 838 -44.04 28.79 -13.08
N PHE A 839 -43.25 28.52 -14.12
CA PHE A 839 -43.64 27.65 -15.23
C PHE A 839 -43.70 26.19 -14.78
N ILE A 840 -44.58 25.41 -15.40
CA ILE A 840 -44.66 23.97 -15.14
C ILE A 840 -43.42 23.29 -15.73
N SER A 841 -42.83 22.35 -15.01
CA SER A 841 -41.80 21.46 -15.55
C SER A 841 -42.31 20.03 -15.64
N CYS A 842 -42.09 19.34 -16.77
CA CYS A 842 -42.53 17.96 -16.93
C CYS A 842 -41.58 16.96 -16.28
N SER A 843 -42.12 16.15 -15.37
CA SER A 843 -41.43 15.03 -14.72
C SER A 843 -41.01 13.92 -15.68
N GLY A 844 -41.61 13.88 -16.87
CA GLY A 844 -41.30 12.95 -17.96
C GLY A 844 -40.17 13.40 -18.89
N THR A 845 -39.43 14.45 -18.52
CA THR A 845 -38.20 14.87 -19.20
C THR A 845 -37.24 15.40 -18.13
N THR A 846 -36.36 14.58 -17.58
CA THR A 846 -35.34 15.02 -16.62
C THR A 846 -34.01 14.43 -17.04
N TYR A 847 -33.00 15.27 -17.25
CA TYR A 847 -31.72 14.88 -17.82
C TYR A 847 -30.59 15.29 -16.89
N GLY A 848 -29.64 14.42 -16.56
CA GLY A 848 -28.60 14.79 -15.61
C GLY A 848 -27.51 13.75 -15.45
N THR A 849 -26.47 14.09 -14.69
CA THR A 849 -25.42 13.16 -14.31
C THR A 849 -26.00 12.07 -13.38
N PRO A 850 -25.36 10.90 -13.25
CA PRO A 850 -25.77 9.90 -12.26
C PRO A 850 -25.91 10.47 -10.85
N LYS A 851 -25.03 11.41 -10.46
CA LYS A 851 -25.12 12.15 -9.19
C LYS A 851 -26.42 12.94 -9.09
N GLY A 852 -26.68 13.84 -10.04
CA GLY A 852 -27.86 14.71 -10.01
C GLY A 852 -29.17 13.92 -10.06
N ILE A 853 -29.21 12.86 -10.87
CA ILE A 853 -30.39 11.99 -10.99
C ILE A 853 -30.60 11.17 -9.72
N ARG A 854 -29.55 10.70 -9.03
CA ARG A 854 -29.67 9.99 -7.75
C ARG A 854 -30.29 10.89 -6.67
N GLU A 855 -29.78 12.12 -6.51
CA GLU A 855 -30.32 13.08 -5.54
C GLU A 855 -31.77 13.44 -5.86
N TYR A 856 -32.08 13.67 -7.14
CA TYR A 856 -33.45 13.90 -7.61
C TYR A 856 -34.39 12.72 -7.29
N LEU A 857 -33.98 11.49 -7.61
CA LEU A 857 -34.77 10.28 -7.34
C LEU A 857 -34.96 10.04 -5.84
N ALA A 858 -33.93 10.30 -5.02
CA ALA A 858 -34.02 10.20 -3.57
C ALA A 858 -35.07 11.19 -3.01
N ALA A 859 -35.00 12.46 -3.42
CA ALA A 859 -35.96 13.48 -3.01
C ALA A 859 -37.40 13.17 -3.47
N MET A 860 -37.57 12.74 -4.74
CA MET A 860 -38.85 12.26 -5.27
C MET A 860 -39.43 11.13 -4.42
N CYS A 861 -38.64 10.09 -4.12
CA CYS A 861 -39.11 8.93 -3.35
C CYS A 861 -39.51 9.29 -1.92
N VAL A 862 -38.79 10.20 -1.26
CA VAL A 862 -39.11 10.64 0.12
C VAL A 862 -40.49 11.29 0.16
N ILE A 863 -40.78 12.22 -0.75
CA ILE A 863 -42.09 12.90 -0.78
C ILE A 863 -43.18 11.95 -1.24
N MET A 864 -42.94 11.17 -2.31
CA MET A 864 -43.90 10.19 -2.83
C MET A 864 -44.34 9.17 -1.76
N THR A 865 -43.43 8.74 -0.88
CA THR A 865 -43.76 7.83 0.24
C THR A 865 -44.78 8.43 1.22
N ARG A 866 -44.77 9.76 1.41
CA ARG A 866 -45.75 10.47 2.24
C ARG A 866 -47.10 10.64 1.54
N MET A 867 -47.11 10.63 0.21
CA MET A 867 -48.28 10.82 -0.64
C MET A 867 -49.08 9.52 -0.93
N VAL A 868 -48.57 8.35 -0.52
CA VAL A 868 -49.14 6.99 -0.80
C VAL A 868 -50.63 6.83 -0.44
N LYS A 869 -51.20 7.70 0.41
CA LYS A 869 -52.62 7.67 0.79
C LYS A 869 -53.57 8.25 -0.28
N THR A 870 -53.07 8.71 -1.42
CA THR A 870 -53.86 9.40 -2.45
C THR A 870 -53.83 8.65 -3.80
N ASP A 871 -54.97 8.10 -4.24
CA ASP A 871 -55.12 7.37 -5.52
C ASP A 871 -55.35 8.36 -6.70
N TYR A 872 -54.47 9.35 -6.84
CA TYR A 872 -54.58 10.39 -7.87
C TYR A 872 -53.60 10.20 -9.03
N ALA A 873 -54.12 10.24 -10.25
CA ALA A 873 -53.31 10.27 -11.46
C ALA A 873 -52.53 11.60 -11.56
N GLY A 874 -51.24 11.52 -11.91
CA GLY A 874 -50.37 12.68 -12.16
C GLY A 874 -49.82 13.38 -10.91
N ILE A 875 -49.93 12.78 -9.72
CA ILE A 875 -49.41 13.40 -8.49
C ILE A 875 -47.88 13.53 -8.49
N ASP A 876 -47.17 12.66 -9.20
CA ASP A 876 -45.71 12.72 -9.38
C ASP A 876 -45.26 13.99 -10.11
N GLN A 877 -46.06 14.46 -11.06
CA GLN A 877 -45.88 15.74 -11.74
C GLN A 877 -45.95 16.92 -10.74
N GLY A 878 -46.88 16.87 -9.79
CA GLY A 878 -46.97 17.83 -8.70
C GLY A 878 -45.75 17.81 -7.78
N VAL A 879 -45.28 16.61 -7.39
CA VAL A 879 -44.09 16.45 -6.53
C VAL A 879 -42.82 16.94 -7.23
N HIS A 880 -42.65 16.65 -8.52
CA HIS A 880 -41.55 17.15 -9.32
C HIS A 880 -41.50 18.69 -9.35
N ASN A 881 -42.64 19.36 -9.63
CA ASN A 881 -42.72 20.82 -9.62
C ASN A 881 -42.47 21.41 -8.23
N PHE A 882 -42.97 20.76 -7.18
CA PHE A 882 -42.71 21.16 -5.80
C PHE A 882 -41.21 21.10 -5.46
N LEU A 883 -40.53 19.99 -5.80
CA LEU A 883 -39.10 19.82 -5.52
C LEU A 883 -38.20 20.84 -6.22
N LEU A 884 -38.46 21.12 -7.50
CA LEU A 884 -37.62 22.01 -8.28
C LEU A 884 -37.70 23.48 -7.83
N TYR A 885 -38.82 23.90 -7.25
CA TYR A 885 -39.03 25.27 -6.78
C TYR A 885 -38.87 25.42 -5.26
N ASP A 886 -38.77 24.31 -4.53
CA ASP A 886 -38.48 24.23 -3.09
C ASP A 886 -37.14 23.50 -2.87
N LEU A 887 -36.07 24.14 -3.36
CA LEU A 887 -34.70 23.59 -3.48
C LEU A 887 -34.07 23.14 -2.16
N GLN A 888 -34.63 23.50 -1.01
CA GLN A 888 -34.13 23.08 0.31
C GLN A 888 -34.23 21.55 0.54
N LEU A 889 -34.93 20.81 -0.32
CA LEU A 889 -35.12 19.36 -0.22
C LEU A 889 -34.28 18.53 -1.21
N LEU A 890 -33.59 19.16 -2.18
CA LEU A 890 -32.78 18.47 -3.19
C LEU A 890 -31.31 18.31 -2.80
N THR A 891 -30.85 18.97 -1.73
CA THR A 891 -29.44 18.95 -1.32
C THR A 891 -29.31 18.44 0.12
N SER A 892 -28.85 17.20 0.29
CA SER A 892 -28.45 16.66 1.61
C SER A 892 -27.08 17.18 2.09
N GLY A 893 -26.53 18.23 1.47
CA GLY A 893 -25.25 18.87 1.85
C GLY A 893 -24.27 19.15 0.71
N ASP A 894 -24.55 18.70 -0.52
CA ASP A 894 -23.73 18.94 -1.70
C ASP A 894 -24.31 20.04 -2.60
N ASP A 895 -23.46 20.93 -3.14
CA ASP A 895 -23.84 21.89 -4.18
C ASP A 895 -24.05 21.13 -5.51
N LEU A 896 -25.31 21.05 -5.99
CA LEU A 896 -25.65 20.57 -7.34
C LEU A 896 -25.85 21.76 -8.28
N ASN A 897 -25.30 21.69 -9.49
CA ASN A 897 -25.58 22.68 -10.52
C ASN A 897 -26.86 22.30 -11.28
N ILE A 898 -27.98 22.93 -10.94
CA ILE A 898 -29.29 22.65 -11.52
C ILE A 898 -29.64 23.70 -12.57
N LYS A 899 -29.97 23.25 -13.79
CA LYS A 899 -30.30 24.12 -14.93
C LYS A 899 -31.74 23.89 -15.40
N ALA A 900 -32.50 24.98 -15.50
CA ALA A 900 -33.79 24.97 -16.16
C ALA A 900 -33.61 25.30 -17.65
N LEU A 901 -34.26 24.53 -18.53
CA LEU A 901 -34.32 24.80 -19.97
C LEU A 901 -35.77 25.07 -20.40
N THR A 902 -35.96 25.88 -21.41
CA THR A 902 -37.23 26.26 -22.00
C THR A 902 -37.35 25.73 -23.42
N ASN A 903 -38.54 25.84 -24.01
CA ASN A 903 -38.75 25.57 -25.43
C ASN A 903 -37.77 26.35 -26.34
N GLY A 904 -37.24 27.50 -25.92
CA GLY A 904 -36.30 28.30 -26.70
C GLY A 904 -34.88 27.73 -26.78
N ASP A 905 -34.48 26.90 -25.82
CA ASP A 905 -33.09 26.43 -25.66
C ASP A 905 -32.72 25.27 -26.59
N GLY A 906 -33.71 24.69 -27.28
CA GLY A 906 -33.47 23.74 -28.36
C GLY A 906 -33.12 22.31 -27.92
N PHE A 907 -33.30 21.92 -26.64
CA PHE A 907 -33.22 20.51 -26.24
C PHE A 907 -34.58 19.81 -26.29
N VAL A 908 -35.57 20.28 -25.53
CA VAL A 908 -36.95 19.77 -25.56
C VAL A 908 -37.88 20.84 -26.16
N ASN A 909 -38.82 20.42 -27.00
CA ASN A 909 -39.92 21.25 -27.50
C ASN A 909 -41.27 20.65 -27.09
N THR A 910 -41.97 21.30 -26.17
CA THR A 910 -43.26 20.87 -25.61
C THR A 910 -44.43 21.50 -26.36
N LEU A 911 -45.33 20.67 -26.88
CA LEU A 911 -46.32 21.08 -27.90
C LEU A 911 -47.74 21.36 -27.41
N GLN A 912 -48.07 21.12 -26.13
CA GLN A 912 -49.45 21.28 -25.64
C GLN A 912 -49.91 22.75 -25.63
N TYR A 913 -49.00 23.70 -25.39
CA TYR A 913 -49.33 25.12 -25.22
C TYR A 913 -48.54 26.07 -26.16
N GLY A 914 -47.54 25.52 -26.87
CA GLY A 914 -46.61 26.28 -27.72
C GLY A 914 -46.92 26.22 -29.22
N TYR A 915 -46.13 26.96 -29.99
CA TYR A 915 -46.26 27.04 -31.45
C TYR A 915 -45.77 25.78 -32.16
N LYS A 916 -46.49 25.37 -33.22
CA LYS A 916 -46.21 24.13 -33.98
C LYS A 916 -45.67 24.49 -35.36
N PHE A 917 -44.35 24.60 -35.49
CA PHE A 917 -43.68 24.90 -36.75
C PHE A 917 -42.95 23.67 -37.27
N MET A 918 -42.96 23.49 -38.60
CA MET A 918 -42.22 22.44 -39.29
C MET A 918 -41.29 23.07 -40.31
N ASN A 919 -40.02 22.67 -40.34
CA ASN A 919 -39.05 23.18 -41.31
C ASN A 919 -39.13 22.41 -42.65
N GLY A 920 -38.31 22.81 -43.63
CA GLY A 920 -38.24 22.17 -44.95
C GLY A 920 -37.73 20.71 -44.95
N LYS A 921 -37.31 20.18 -43.79
CA LYS A 921 -36.86 18.80 -43.58
C LYS A 921 -37.87 17.94 -42.79
N SER A 922 -39.11 18.42 -42.62
CA SER A 922 -40.15 17.78 -41.82
C SER A 922 -39.85 17.66 -40.32
N GLU A 923 -38.90 18.45 -39.79
CA GLU A 923 -38.59 18.50 -38.37
C GLU A 923 -39.44 19.57 -37.67
N ILE A 924 -39.84 19.30 -36.43
CA ILE A 924 -40.51 20.28 -35.58
C ILE A 924 -39.47 21.24 -34.99
N VAL A 925 -39.72 22.54 -35.16
CA VAL A 925 -38.83 23.61 -34.70
C VAL A 925 -39.52 24.50 -33.69
N THR A 926 -38.72 25.14 -32.84
CA THR A 926 -39.17 26.14 -31.86
C THR A 926 -39.61 27.43 -32.56
N SER A 927 -40.18 28.38 -31.81
CA SER A 927 -40.53 29.71 -32.34
C SER A 927 -39.34 30.47 -32.94
N ASN A 928 -38.10 30.12 -32.55
CA ASN A 928 -36.87 30.70 -33.06
C ASN A 928 -36.26 29.90 -34.22
N ALA A 929 -37.04 29.01 -34.85
CA ALA A 929 -36.61 28.13 -35.95
C ALA A 929 -35.45 27.17 -35.59
N VAL A 930 -35.27 26.86 -34.29
CA VAL A 930 -34.28 25.87 -33.82
C VAL A 930 -34.91 24.49 -33.81
N THR A 931 -34.29 23.50 -34.44
CA THR A 931 -34.68 22.09 -34.33
C THR A 931 -34.29 21.55 -32.95
N SER A 932 -35.27 21.18 -32.12
CA SER A 932 -35.02 20.57 -30.81
C SER A 932 -34.56 19.11 -30.91
N TYR A 933 -33.83 18.62 -29.91
CA TYR A 933 -33.41 17.21 -29.84
C TYR A 933 -34.59 16.27 -29.58
N ILE A 934 -35.46 16.67 -28.67
CA ILE A 934 -36.63 15.93 -28.20
C ILE A 934 -37.88 16.75 -28.50
N VAL A 935 -38.91 16.09 -28.99
CA VAL A 935 -40.25 16.68 -29.12
C VAL A 935 -41.18 15.96 -28.17
N HIS A 936 -41.80 16.76 -27.29
CA HIS A 936 -42.63 16.30 -26.20
C HIS A 936 -44.10 16.65 -26.44
N GLN A 937 -44.97 15.69 -26.12
CA GLN A 937 -46.41 15.73 -26.40
C GLN A 937 -46.71 15.76 -27.90
N TRP A 938 -45.97 14.92 -28.65
CA TRP A 938 -46.13 14.82 -30.11
C TRP A 938 -47.52 14.35 -30.52
N ASP A 939 -48.23 13.64 -29.64
CA ASP A 939 -49.61 13.19 -29.83
C ASP A 939 -50.60 14.35 -29.94
N ARG A 940 -50.18 15.58 -29.60
CA ARG A 940 -50.94 16.83 -29.77
C ARG A 940 -50.75 17.47 -31.15
N LEU A 941 -49.93 16.89 -32.03
CA LEU A 941 -49.77 17.36 -33.40
C LEU A 941 -50.99 16.98 -34.26
N PRO A 942 -51.41 17.86 -35.19
CA PRO A 942 -52.40 17.49 -36.20
C PRO A 942 -51.94 16.29 -37.03
N ASP A 943 -52.88 15.44 -37.46
CA ASP A 943 -52.60 14.20 -38.20
C ASP A 943 -51.69 14.40 -39.41
N TYR A 944 -51.94 15.46 -40.21
CA TYR A 944 -51.15 15.75 -41.40
C TYR A 944 -49.68 16.10 -41.09
N MET A 945 -49.37 16.62 -39.90
CA MET A 945 -47.98 16.85 -39.47
C MET A 945 -47.34 15.55 -38.99
N ARG A 946 -48.09 14.76 -38.23
CA ARG A 946 -47.66 13.44 -37.75
C ARG A 946 -47.27 12.51 -38.90
N GLU A 947 -48.06 12.49 -39.97
CA GLU A 947 -47.79 11.70 -41.17
C GLU A 947 -46.52 12.14 -41.93
N ARG A 948 -46.06 13.39 -41.75
CA ARG A 948 -44.88 13.95 -42.42
C ARG A 948 -43.57 13.74 -41.65
N ILE A 949 -43.62 13.58 -40.33
CA ILE A 949 -42.43 13.59 -39.46
C ILE A 949 -41.59 12.32 -39.63
N TYR A 950 -42.20 11.16 -39.83
CA TYR A 950 -41.47 9.92 -40.13
C TYR A 950 -42.40 8.84 -40.72
N PRO A 951 -42.41 8.58 -42.04
CA PRO A 951 -43.27 7.53 -42.63
C PRO A 951 -42.88 6.10 -42.18
N LYS A 952 -41.71 5.93 -41.55
CA LYS A 952 -41.16 4.66 -41.04
C LYS A 952 -41.85 4.15 -39.77
N TYR A 953 -42.50 5.03 -39.00
CA TYR A 953 -43.14 4.67 -37.73
C TYR A 953 -44.63 5.06 -37.75
N ASP A 954 -45.48 4.27 -37.10
CA ASP A 954 -46.91 4.58 -37.01
C ASP A 954 -47.15 5.68 -35.97
N PHE A 955 -47.56 6.86 -36.43
CA PHE A 955 -47.93 8.01 -35.60
C PHE A 955 -49.44 8.11 -35.37
N LYS A 956 -50.26 7.17 -35.87
CA LYS A 956 -51.69 7.14 -35.55
C LYS A 956 -51.86 6.85 -34.06
N SER A 957 -52.60 7.72 -33.38
CA SER A 957 -52.87 7.62 -31.94
C SER A 957 -53.68 6.36 -31.64
N GLY A 958 -53.00 5.27 -31.32
CA GLY A 958 -53.60 4.08 -30.76
C GLY A 958 -53.64 4.20 -29.24
N LEU A 959 -54.77 4.69 -28.72
CA LEU A 959 -55.32 4.12 -27.49
C LEU A 959 -55.77 2.69 -27.80
#